data_AF-A0AA88WM25-F1
#
_entry.id   AF-A0AA88WM25-F1
#
_cell.length_a   1.000
_cell.length_b   1.000
_cell.length_c   1.000
_cell.angle_alpha   90.00
_cell.angle_beta   90.00
_cell.angle_gamma   90.00
#
_symmetry.space_group_name_H-M   'P 1'
#
loop_
_entity.id
_entity.type
_entity.pdbx_description
1 polymer ?
#
loop_
_entity_poly.entity_id
_entity_poly.type
_entity_poly.pdbx_seq_one_letter_code
_entity_poly.pdbx_strand_id
1 'polypeptide(L)'
;MCSLLDCEDLCVCSLRMSRTGESPAIGIDLGTTYSCVGVWLHNRVEIIANDQGNRTTPSYVAFTDTERLIGDAAKNQDAMNPMNTVFDAKRLVGRKFSDASVQGDMKLWPFKIIAGADDKPMVAVKYKGLVKQLAPEEISSMVLAKMREVAEVFLGTNIKNAVITVPAYFNDSQRQATKDAGAIAGLNVTRIINEPTAAAIAYGFLRKESIVGVKNVLVFDLGGGTFDVSLLTIEEGNIEVKATAGITHLGGEDFDNRMVDHFVKDFKRKHRKDISGDPRALRRLKTACERTKRNLSTSAQTNISIDCLFEGIDFHMTITRARFEELNMDLFRECMEPVEKCLKDAKMDKSSVDDVVLVGGSIRIPKVQQLLQDFFNGKELCKSINPDEAVAYGAAIQAAMLDGRFNELSLLDVTPLSLGVEINVDEMSVVIPRNTTIPTKMDKGFTTRFDNQVVVNFQVYQGERPRSKDNNLLGKFELAAIASAPRGVPKFNVCFDIDANGILNVSAEDKSSGQKNKITITDVDGRLSKEEIRKMIEEAEMYKAEDEEHKKKVESKNALENYAYKMRDTFEESTLPQAEVKKIHSAIDQTIKWLDRNQLADVEEFKDKMEELESICSPLIAETYQDAGIVLISLCLSLLHTFFFFVMHALNMMIENSFHYSIPLLVIGPTSGTHPSHPEHKLELKNYKKPYTCDGCKEQGFGSRYRCDECNYELHKDCMLNTQVTSHEFYKGVIFKFFNQLPKKVCKSCDACGKAINGFVYHSEVEGKNLHPCCRSLKNTISIEGANENGKDKEEFISVTFKLHKQVLGKCIWCDKKSLGGSSSGINGWSYVSGCKVYHFHVYCTAEMLLEGWKSGTFENLEFLPQPSGSKFGGIGGKCSKIGKIFFKAIAGYLLGDPITPIIGVISLVLNN
;
A
#
# COMPACT_ATOMS: atom_id res chain seq x y z
N MET A 1 -44.31 -22.89 -42.39
CA MET A 1 -44.97 -23.92 -41.55
C MET A 1 -43.85 -24.71 -40.88
N CYS A 2 -43.38 -24.23 -39.72
CA CYS A 2 -43.70 -24.71 -38.36
C CYS A 2 -43.16 -26.14 -38.12
N SER A 3 -42.24 -26.36 -37.20
CA SER A 3 -42.48 -26.24 -35.75
C SER A 3 -41.28 -25.71 -34.93
N LEU A 4 -41.56 -24.64 -34.18
CA LEU A 4 -40.87 -24.13 -32.99
C LEU A 4 -41.33 -24.89 -31.73
N LEU A 5 -40.61 -24.65 -30.62
CA LEU A 5 -40.76 -25.09 -29.19
C LEU A 5 -39.59 -26.00 -28.80
N ASP A 6 -38.83 -25.84 -27.72
CA ASP A 6 -38.61 -24.83 -26.67
C ASP A 6 -37.36 -25.31 -25.89
N CYS A 7 -36.75 -24.43 -25.09
CA CYS A 7 -35.67 -24.64 -24.09
C CYS A 7 -34.28 -24.11 -24.47
N GLU A 8 -34.11 -22.78 -24.40
CA GLU A 8 -32.84 -22.16 -23.99
C GLU A 8 -33.04 -21.57 -22.59
N ASP A 9 -32.64 -22.32 -21.57
CA ASP A 9 -32.31 -21.79 -20.24
C ASP A 9 -31.52 -22.87 -19.51
N LEU A 10 -30.19 -22.71 -19.45
CA LEU A 10 -29.31 -23.08 -18.33
C LEU A 10 -27.83 -23.09 -18.75
N CYS A 11 -27.03 -22.43 -17.92
CA CYS A 11 -25.58 -22.59 -17.78
C CYS A 11 -24.69 -21.82 -18.77
N VAL A 12 -24.57 -20.51 -18.57
CA VAL A 12 -23.33 -19.78 -18.92
C VAL A 12 -22.43 -19.72 -17.69
N CYS A 13 -21.79 -20.84 -17.37
CA CYS A 13 -20.62 -20.86 -16.50
C CYS A 13 -19.44 -20.32 -17.33
N SER A 14 -19.37 -19.00 -17.46
CA SER A 14 -18.22 -18.34 -18.07
C SER A 14 -17.09 -18.30 -17.04
N LEU A 15 -16.15 -19.24 -17.18
CA LEU A 15 -14.81 -19.14 -16.63
C LEU A 15 -14.20 -17.81 -17.11
N ARG A 16 -14.34 -16.75 -16.31
CA ARG A 16 -13.55 -15.53 -16.47
C ARG A 16 -12.11 -15.90 -16.19
N MET A 17 -11.34 -16.12 -17.26
CA MET A 17 -9.88 -16.09 -17.19
C MET A 17 -9.50 -14.75 -16.52
N SER A 18 -8.73 -14.81 -15.43
CA SER A 18 -8.17 -13.62 -14.78
C SER A 18 -7.51 -12.75 -15.85
N ARG A 19 -7.89 -11.47 -15.92
CA ARG A 19 -7.23 -10.50 -16.80
C ARG A 19 -5.80 -10.28 -16.31
N THR A 20 -4.89 -11.15 -16.72
CA THR A 20 -3.45 -11.04 -16.48
C THR A 20 -2.91 -9.87 -17.30
N GLY A 21 -3.12 -8.65 -16.82
CA GLY A 21 -2.72 -7.43 -17.51
C GLY A 21 -3.36 -6.13 -16.98
N GLU A 22 -4.45 -6.19 -16.20
CA GLU A 22 -5.06 -4.99 -15.60
C GLU A 22 -4.50 -4.72 -14.20
N SER A 23 -4.25 -3.43 -13.90
CA SER A 23 -3.82 -3.00 -12.57
C SER A 23 -4.87 -3.37 -11.52
N PRO A 24 -4.45 -3.81 -10.32
CA PRO A 24 -5.39 -4.24 -9.29
C PRO A 24 -6.28 -3.07 -8.84
N ALA A 25 -7.57 -3.33 -8.62
CA ALA A 25 -8.44 -2.39 -7.95
C ALA A 25 -8.05 -2.22 -6.47
N ILE A 26 -8.24 -1.01 -5.96
CA ILE A 26 -7.95 -0.67 -4.57
C ILE A 26 -9.24 -0.43 -3.77
N GLY A 27 -9.21 -0.69 -2.48
CA GLY A 27 -10.24 -0.28 -1.53
C GLY A 27 -9.82 0.98 -0.79
N ILE A 28 -10.62 2.03 -0.84
CA ILE A 28 -10.35 3.28 -0.15
C ILE A 28 -11.43 3.52 0.90
N ASP A 29 -10.99 3.64 2.15
CA ASP A 29 -11.78 4.25 3.20
C ASP A 29 -11.61 5.77 3.16
N LEU A 30 -12.64 6.49 2.70
CA LEU A 30 -12.66 7.95 2.69
C LEU A 30 -13.30 8.45 3.99
N GLY A 31 -12.60 8.42 5.12
CA GLY A 31 -13.15 8.89 6.40
C GLY A 31 -13.28 10.42 6.52
N THR A 32 -13.91 10.88 7.61
CA THR A 32 -14.06 12.32 7.89
C THR A 32 -12.73 12.96 8.30
N THR A 33 -11.98 12.29 9.18
CA THR A 33 -10.73 12.81 9.75
C THR A 33 -9.49 12.15 9.15
N TYR A 34 -9.59 10.86 8.82
CA TYR A 34 -8.52 10.05 8.24
C TYR A 34 -9.07 9.20 7.12
N SER A 35 -8.26 8.99 6.10
CA SER A 35 -8.50 8.07 4.99
C SER A 35 -7.45 6.96 4.98
N CYS A 36 -7.83 5.79 4.49
CA CYS A 36 -6.98 4.59 4.47
C CYS A 36 -7.15 3.89 3.12
N VAL A 37 -6.09 3.29 2.60
CA VAL A 37 -6.12 2.56 1.31
C VAL A 37 -5.54 1.17 1.47
N GLY A 38 -6.24 0.18 0.90
CA GLY A 38 -5.85 -1.21 0.89
C GLY A 38 -5.92 -1.83 -0.50
N VAL A 39 -5.15 -2.90 -0.71
CA VAL A 39 -5.11 -3.64 -1.97
C VAL A 39 -5.05 -5.15 -1.71
N TRP A 40 -5.65 -5.94 -2.59
CA TRP A 40 -5.53 -7.39 -2.54
C TRP A 40 -4.28 -7.87 -3.31
N LEU A 41 -3.32 -8.42 -2.59
CA LEU A 41 -2.07 -8.95 -3.13
C LEU A 41 -1.73 -10.28 -2.45
N HIS A 42 -1.22 -11.24 -3.22
CA HIS A 42 -0.77 -12.54 -2.69
C HIS A 42 -1.82 -13.25 -1.80
N ASN A 43 -3.10 -13.20 -2.20
CA ASN A 43 -4.24 -13.76 -1.47
C ASN A 43 -4.45 -13.20 -0.05
N ARG A 44 -4.01 -11.97 0.20
CA ARG A 44 -4.30 -11.23 1.42
C ARG A 44 -4.51 -9.76 1.11
N VAL A 45 -5.10 -9.04 2.06
CA VAL A 45 -5.17 -7.59 1.98
C VAL A 45 -3.89 -6.99 2.56
N GLU A 46 -3.32 -6.04 1.84
CA GLU A 46 -2.25 -5.15 2.30
C GLU A 46 -2.81 -3.76 2.51
N ILE A 47 -2.66 -3.22 3.72
CA ILE A 47 -2.94 -1.81 4.03
C ILE A 47 -1.67 -1.01 3.75
N ILE A 48 -1.78 -0.01 2.88
CA ILE A 48 -0.62 0.69 2.32
C ILE A 48 -0.29 1.89 3.20
N ALA A 49 0.99 2.01 3.59
CA ALA A 49 1.49 3.19 4.27
C ALA A 49 1.75 4.34 3.27
N ASN A 50 1.46 5.57 3.68
CA ASN A 50 1.77 6.76 2.91
C ASN A 50 3.28 7.08 2.91
N ASP A 51 3.64 8.18 2.26
CA ASP A 51 5.03 8.69 2.15
C ASP A 51 5.68 9.04 3.50
N GLN A 52 4.90 9.21 4.57
CA GLN A 52 5.39 9.40 5.95
C GLN A 52 5.43 8.09 6.76
N GLY A 53 5.12 6.94 6.14
CA GLY A 53 5.06 5.64 6.82
C GLY A 53 3.78 5.40 7.63
N ASN A 54 2.78 6.29 7.53
CA ASN A 54 1.50 6.16 8.23
C ASN A 54 0.50 5.35 7.39
N ARG A 55 -0.16 4.37 8.00
CA ARG A 55 -1.21 3.56 7.34
C ARG A 55 -2.54 4.28 7.15
N THR A 56 -2.69 5.44 7.78
CA THR A 56 -3.84 6.33 7.59
C THR A 56 -3.31 7.72 7.26
N THR A 57 -4.03 8.46 6.42
CA THR A 57 -3.66 9.80 6.00
C THR A 57 -4.75 10.77 6.43
N PRO A 58 -4.44 11.90 7.09
CA PRO A 58 -5.43 12.90 7.45
C PRO A 58 -6.23 13.37 6.22
N SER A 59 -7.55 13.51 6.37
CA SER A 59 -8.44 14.03 5.31
C SER A 59 -8.41 15.56 5.28
N TYR A 60 -7.20 16.11 5.07
CA TYR A 60 -6.88 17.53 5.12
C TYR A 60 -6.33 17.97 3.75
N VAL A 61 -6.75 19.14 3.31
CA VAL A 61 -6.23 19.81 2.10
C VAL A 61 -5.94 21.26 2.43
N ALA A 62 -4.72 21.72 2.18
CA ALA A 62 -4.33 23.11 2.39
C ALA A 62 -3.86 23.75 1.09
N PHE A 63 -4.17 25.04 0.96
CA PHE A 63 -3.78 25.86 -0.17
C PHE A 63 -2.81 26.94 0.31
N THR A 64 -1.65 27.01 -0.33
CA THR A 64 -0.64 28.05 -0.05
C THR A 64 -0.52 29.00 -1.24
N ASP A 65 0.38 29.98 -1.15
CA ASP A 65 0.68 30.86 -2.28
C ASP A 65 1.49 30.14 -3.38
N THR A 66 1.98 28.92 -3.14
CA THR A 66 2.86 28.18 -4.07
C THR A 66 2.32 26.82 -4.48
N GLU A 67 1.70 26.08 -3.56
CA GLU A 67 1.36 24.67 -3.74
C GLU A 67 0.08 24.28 -3.00
N ARG A 68 -0.38 23.05 -3.22
CA ARG A 68 -1.42 22.42 -2.43
C ARG A 68 -0.81 21.29 -1.61
N LEU A 69 -1.16 21.25 -0.35
CA LEU A 69 -0.74 20.20 0.57
C LEU A 69 -1.94 19.29 0.84
N ILE A 70 -1.70 17.98 0.90
CA ILE A 70 -2.75 16.99 1.20
C ILE A 70 -2.21 16.05 2.28
N GLY A 71 -3.05 15.63 3.21
CA GLY A 71 -2.66 14.66 4.24
C GLY A 71 -1.89 15.27 5.40
N ASP A 72 -0.82 14.59 5.82
CA ASP A 72 0.00 14.98 6.97
C ASP A 72 0.60 16.38 6.79
N ALA A 73 1.06 16.72 5.58
CA ALA A 73 1.61 18.04 5.27
C ALA A 73 0.57 19.16 5.49
N ALA A 74 -0.68 18.95 5.06
CA ALA A 74 -1.77 19.90 5.27
C ALA A 74 -2.12 20.05 6.76
N LYS A 75 -2.22 18.92 7.48
CA LYS A 75 -2.52 18.89 8.93
C LYS A 75 -1.43 19.61 9.74
N ASN A 76 -0.16 19.45 9.39
CA ASN A 76 0.96 20.02 10.15
C ASN A 76 1.00 21.56 10.13
N GLN A 77 0.51 22.21 9.06
CA GLN A 77 0.50 23.67 8.94
C GLN A 77 -0.86 24.32 9.26
N ASP A 78 -1.84 23.54 9.74
CA ASP A 78 -3.22 23.99 9.98
C ASP A 78 -3.33 25.22 10.90
N ALA A 79 -2.49 25.30 11.93
CA ALA A 79 -2.48 26.40 12.89
C ALA A 79 -1.82 27.67 12.33
N MET A 80 -0.96 27.54 11.32
CA MET A 80 -0.30 28.66 10.66
C MET A 80 -1.17 29.23 9.53
N ASN A 81 -1.98 28.38 8.89
CA ASN A 81 -2.83 28.73 7.76
C ASN A 81 -4.28 28.21 7.93
N PRO A 82 -4.99 28.58 9.01
CA PRO A 82 -6.27 27.97 9.34
C PRO A 82 -7.37 28.31 8.31
N MET A 83 -7.31 29.49 7.69
CA MET A 83 -8.33 29.96 6.75
C MET A 83 -8.30 29.22 5.40
N ASN A 84 -7.15 28.65 5.02
CA ASN A 84 -6.97 27.95 3.74
C ASN A 84 -6.62 26.47 3.93
N THR A 85 -6.84 25.92 5.13
CA THR A 85 -6.69 24.50 5.43
C THR A 85 -8.07 23.90 5.67
N VAL A 86 -8.53 23.10 4.70
CA VAL A 86 -9.85 22.48 4.68
C VAL A 86 -9.76 21.09 5.27
N PHE A 87 -10.69 20.77 6.16
CA PHE A 87 -10.88 19.48 6.81
C PHE A 87 -12.38 19.25 7.03
N ASP A 88 -12.78 18.05 7.45
CA ASP A 88 -14.19 17.65 7.62
C ASP A 88 -15.06 17.81 6.36
N ALA A 89 -14.47 17.86 5.17
CA ALA A 89 -15.20 18.06 3.91
C ALA A 89 -16.31 17.01 3.71
N LYS A 90 -16.13 15.79 4.26
CA LYS A 90 -17.14 14.72 4.26
C LYS A 90 -18.45 15.13 4.95
N ARG A 91 -18.44 16.08 5.90
CA ARG A 91 -19.66 16.65 6.51
C ARG A 91 -20.42 17.59 5.57
N LEU A 92 -19.78 18.10 4.52
CA LEU A 92 -20.36 18.99 3.51
C LEU A 92 -20.81 18.27 2.22
N VAL A 93 -20.15 17.17 1.86
CA VAL A 93 -20.42 16.41 0.63
C VAL A 93 -21.92 16.05 0.53
N GLY A 94 -22.53 16.39 -0.60
CA GLY A 94 -23.93 16.09 -0.92
C GLY A 94 -24.99 16.83 -0.08
N ARG A 95 -24.61 17.87 0.67
CA ARG A 95 -25.51 18.72 1.45
C ARG A 95 -25.80 20.05 0.78
N LYS A 96 -26.80 20.77 1.29
CA LYS A 96 -27.10 22.15 0.91
C LYS A 96 -26.50 23.13 1.90
N PHE A 97 -26.15 24.31 1.42
CA PHE A 97 -25.64 25.42 2.22
C PHE A 97 -26.66 25.81 3.30
N SER A 98 -27.96 25.83 2.97
CA SER A 98 -29.01 26.15 3.94
C SER A 98 -29.31 25.05 4.97
N ASP A 99 -28.72 23.85 4.85
CA ASP A 99 -28.96 22.77 5.81
C ASP A 99 -28.56 23.19 7.22
N ALA A 100 -29.41 22.89 8.21
CA ALA A 100 -29.18 23.30 9.60
C ALA A 100 -27.85 22.75 10.18
N SER A 101 -27.44 21.55 9.77
CA SER A 101 -26.14 20.99 10.16
C SER A 101 -24.97 21.79 9.58
N VAL A 102 -25.04 22.19 8.30
CA VAL A 102 -24.01 23.00 7.64
C VAL A 102 -23.91 24.38 8.29
N GLN A 103 -25.06 25.03 8.55
CA GLN A 103 -25.11 26.31 9.26
C GLN A 103 -24.56 26.22 10.70
N GLY A 104 -24.68 25.05 11.34
CA GLY A 104 -24.06 24.75 12.63
C GLY A 104 -22.54 24.65 12.52
N ASP A 105 -22.06 23.78 11.63
CA ASP A 105 -20.63 23.49 11.43
C ASP A 105 -19.82 24.70 10.97
N MET A 106 -20.39 25.56 10.14
CA MET A 106 -19.74 26.79 9.65
C MET A 106 -19.27 27.71 10.79
N LYS A 107 -19.86 27.58 11.99
CA LYS A 107 -19.45 28.35 13.17
C LYS A 107 -18.19 27.78 13.84
N LEU A 108 -17.84 26.54 13.52
CA LEU A 108 -16.76 25.77 14.11
C LEU A 108 -15.53 25.71 13.20
N TRP A 109 -15.70 25.98 11.91
CA TRP A 109 -14.62 25.96 10.94
C TRP A 109 -13.96 27.33 10.76
N PRO A 110 -12.62 27.37 10.61
CA PRO A 110 -11.91 28.61 10.30
C PRO A 110 -12.05 29.01 8.83
N PHE A 111 -12.12 28.05 7.90
CA PHE A 111 -12.26 28.33 6.47
C PHE A 111 -13.68 28.79 6.12
N LYS A 112 -13.78 29.60 5.06
CA LYS A 112 -15.05 30.22 4.68
C LYS A 112 -15.87 29.30 3.78
N ILE A 113 -17.13 29.08 4.15
CA ILE A 113 -18.13 28.45 3.28
C ILE A 113 -19.08 29.53 2.75
N ILE A 114 -19.40 29.47 1.46
CA ILE A 114 -20.34 30.37 0.78
C ILE A 114 -21.40 29.58 0.03
N ALA A 115 -22.56 30.19 -0.23
CA ALA A 115 -23.57 29.61 -1.11
C ALA A 115 -23.12 29.73 -2.57
N GLY A 116 -23.07 28.60 -3.27
CA GLY A 116 -22.88 28.51 -4.72
C GLY A 116 -24.21 28.42 -5.47
N ALA A 117 -24.14 27.95 -6.71
CA ALA A 117 -25.33 27.64 -7.50
C ALA A 117 -26.18 26.57 -6.79
N ASP A 118 -27.50 26.67 -6.94
CA ASP A 118 -28.49 25.73 -6.38
C ASP A 118 -28.34 25.45 -4.88
N ASP A 119 -27.91 26.47 -4.12
CA ASP A 119 -27.69 26.39 -2.68
C ASP A 119 -26.61 25.35 -2.31
N LYS A 120 -25.65 25.07 -3.20
CA LYS A 120 -24.52 24.19 -2.91
C LYS A 120 -23.50 24.89 -1.98
N PRO A 121 -23.02 24.26 -0.90
CA PRO A 121 -21.97 24.86 -0.10
C PRO A 121 -20.64 24.81 -0.85
N MET A 122 -19.99 25.97 -1.02
CA MET A 122 -18.69 26.10 -1.69
C MET A 122 -17.63 26.55 -0.67
N VAL A 123 -16.47 25.89 -0.70
CA VAL A 123 -15.33 26.24 0.14
C VAL A 123 -14.53 27.35 -0.55
N ALA A 124 -14.41 28.51 0.09
CA ALA A 124 -13.67 29.65 -0.43
C ALA A 124 -12.28 29.72 0.21
N VAL A 125 -11.24 29.49 -0.60
CA VAL A 125 -9.82 29.49 -0.19
C VAL A 125 -8.99 30.42 -1.06
N LYS A 126 -7.90 30.96 -0.52
CA LYS A 126 -6.90 31.69 -1.29
C LYS A 126 -5.81 30.73 -1.75
N TYR A 127 -5.60 30.64 -3.06
CA TYR A 127 -4.56 29.83 -3.68
C TYR A 127 -3.82 30.67 -4.72
N LYS A 128 -2.49 30.75 -4.62
CA LYS A 128 -1.63 31.57 -5.52
C LYS A 128 -2.14 33.02 -5.68
N GLY A 129 -2.50 33.67 -4.57
CA GLY A 129 -3.03 35.03 -4.61
C GLY A 129 -4.51 35.19 -5.03
N LEU A 130 -5.13 34.14 -5.59
CA LEU A 130 -6.51 34.18 -6.12
C LEU A 130 -7.49 33.48 -5.17
N VAL A 131 -8.71 34.01 -5.08
CA VAL A 131 -9.80 33.35 -4.35
C VAL A 131 -10.41 32.27 -5.25
N LYS A 132 -10.30 31.02 -4.83
CA LYS A 132 -10.93 29.85 -5.46
C LYS A 132 -12.17 29.45 -4.66
N GLN A 133 -13.22 29.04 -5.38
CA GLN A 133 -14.44 28.49 -4.79
C GLN A 133 -14.52 27.03 -5.24
N LEU A 134 -14.40 26.11 -4.28
CA LEU A 134 -14.29 24.68 -4.55
C LEU A 134 -15.48 23.94 -3.96
N ALA A 135 -16.06 23.03 -4.73
CA ALA A 135 -17.10 22.15 -4.24
C ALA A 135 -16.51 21.12 -3.25
N PRO A 136 -17.30 20.60 -2.28
CA PRO A 136 -16.85 19.56 -1.37
C PRO A 136 -16.33 18.31 -2.10
N GLU A 137 -16.92 17.98 -3.26
CA GLU A 137 -16.50 16.89 -4.13
C GLU A 137 -15.07 17.09 -4.66
N GLU A 138 -14.68 18.32 -4.97
CA GLU A 138 -13.31 18.65 -5.38
C GLU A 138 -12.33 18.49 -4.22
N ILE A 139 -12.70 18.92 -3.01
CA ILE A 139 -11.84 18.72 -1.83
C ILE A 139 -11.66 17.22 -1.52
N SER A 140 -12.74 16.45 -1.57
CA SER A 140 -12.69 15.00 -1.37
C SER A 140 -11.93 14.29 -2.50
N SER A 141 -12.02 14.76 -3.74
CA SER A 141 -11.28 14.18 -4.86
C SER A 141 -9.76 14.34 -4.69
N MET A 142 -9.31 15.43 -4.06
CA MET A 142 -7.89 15.63 -3.74
C MET A 142 -7.38 14.60 -2.74
N VAL A 143 -8.16 14.29 -1.71
CA VAL A 143 -7.84 13.23 -0.74
C VAL A 143 -7.82 11.86 -1.43
N LEU A 144 -8.81 11.57 -2.27
CA LEU A 144 -8.87 10.33 -3.06
C LEU A 144 -7.69 10.21 -4.04
N ALA A 145 -7.28 11.31 -4.68
CA ALA A 145 -6.13 11.36 -5.55
C ALA A 145 -4.83 11.05 -4.79
N LYS A 146 -4.69 11.54 -3.54
CA LYS A 146 -3.57 11.17 -2.67
C LYS A 146 -3.60 9.68 -2.30
N MET A 147 -4.79 9.11 -2.02
CA MET A 147 -4.91 7.68 -1.73
C MET A 147 -4.55 6.82 -2.96
N ARG A 148 -4.94 7.26 -4.15
CA ARG A 148 -4.49 6.65 -5.41
C ARG A 148 -2.98 6.74 -5.55
N GLU A 149 -2.39 7.92 -5.39
CA GLU A 149 -0.94 8.14 -5.51
C GLU A 149 -0.15 7.20 -4.57
N VAL A 150 -0.57 7.10 -3.30
CA VAL A 150 0.03 6.19 -2.31
C VAL A 150 0.00 4.74 -2.80
N ALA A 151 -1.12 4.29 -3.37
CA ALA A 151 -1.23 2.95 -3.95
C ALA A 151 -0.39 2.78 -5.22
N GLU A 152 -0.33 3.79 -6.09
CA GLU A 152 0.46 3.78 -7.33
C GLU A 152 1.96 3.66 -7.04
N VAL A 153 2.47 4.41 -6.05
CA VAL A 153 3.85 4.34 -5.59
C VAL A 153 4.16 2.95 -5.04
N PHE A 154 3.28 2.39 -4.20
CA PHE A 154 3.47 1.07 -3.61
C PHE A 154 3.46 -0.06 -4.66
N LEU A 155 2.59 0.03 -5.66
CA LEU A 155 2.41 -1.02 -6.68
C LEU A 155 3.32 -0.85 -7.91
N GLY A 156 3.91 0.34 -8.10
CA GLY A 156 4.70 0.67 -9.28
C GLY A 156 3.89 0.70 -10.59
N THR A 157 2.58 0.93 -10.52
CA THR A 157 1.67 0.95 -11.67
C THR A 157 0.52 1.92 -11.47
N ASN A 158 -0.10 2.40 -12.54
CA ASN A 158 -1.23 3.32 -12.49
C ASN A 158 -2.52 2.61 -12.04
N ILE A 159 -3.26 3.24 -11.14
CA ILE A 159 -4.49 2.69 -10.57
C ILE A 159 -5.70 3.42 -11.12
N LYS A 160 -6.63 2.65 -11.69
CA LYS A 160 -7.85 3.18 -12.30
C LYS A 160 -9.11 2.79 -11.54
N ASN A 161 -9.20 1.57 -11.02
CA ASN A 161 -10.42 1.07 -10.41
C ASN A 161 -10.34 1.17 -8.89
N ALA A 162 -11.42 1.63 -8.26
CA ALA A 162 -11.51 1.70 -6.81
C ALA A 162 -12.90 1.34 -6.29
N VAL A 163 -12.93 0.74 -5.11
CA VAL A 163 -14.11 0.68 -4.23
C VAL A 163 -13.94 1.75 -3.16
N ILE A 164 -14.94 2.62 -3.00
CA ILE A 164 -14.88 3.74 -2.05
C ILE A 164 -15.96 3.55 -0.98
N THR A 165 -15.62 3.80 0.28
CA THR A 165 -16.55 3.66 1.40
C THR A 165 -17.40 4.90 1.63
N VAL A 166 -18.61 4.69 2.15
CA VAL A 166 -19.49 5.74 2.67
C VAL A 166 -20.17 5.29 3.96
N PRO A 167 -20.58 6.22 4.84
CA PRO A 167 -21.41 5.91 6.00
C PRO A 167 -22.68 5.20 5.57
N ALA A 168 -23.12 4.19 6.34
CA ALA A 168 -24.30 3.41 5.96
C ALA A 168 -25.55 4.29 5.83
N TYR A 169 -25.66 5.30 6.69
CA TYR A 169 -26.79 6.24 6.71
C TYR A 169 -26.67 7.41 5.71
N PHE A 170 -25.70 7.39 4.79
CA PHE A 170 -25.64 8.37 3.70
C PHE A 170 -26.86 8.30 2.78
N ASN A 171 -27.39 9.49 2.47
CA ASN A 171 -28.50 9.67 1.54
C ASN A 171 -28.04 9.55 0.07
N ASP A 172 -28.98 9.56 -0.86
CA ASP A 172 -28.69 9.37 -2.29
C ASP A 172 -27.72 10.44 -2.85
N SER A 173 -27.92 11.71 -2.48
CA SER A 173 -27.07 12.82 -2.94
C SER A 173 -25.64 12.74 -2.40
N GLN A 174 -25.45 12.28 -1.17
CA GLN A 174 -24.11 12.10 -0.57
C GLN A 174 -23.36 10.94 -1.24
N ARG A 175 -24.05 9.84 -1.54
CA ARG A 175 -23.49 8.69 -2.27
C ARG A 175 -23.04 9.09 -3.67
N GLN A 176 -23.90 9.82 -4.40
CA GLN A 176 -23.57 10.32 -5.73
C GLN A 176 -22.39 11.30 -5.68
N ALA A 177 -22.40 12.28 -4.77
CA ALA A 177 -21.32 13.25 -4.63
C ALA A 177 -19.96 12.59 -4.28
N THR A 178 -19.97 11.50 -3.49
CA THR A 178 -18.76 10.72 -3.20
C THR A 178 -18.26 9.96 -4.43
N LYS A 179 -19.17 9.40 -5.22
CA LYS A 179 -18.85 8.76 -6.49
C LYS A 179 -18.27 9.76 -7.50
N ASP A 180 -18.83 10.96 -7.56
CA ASP A 180 -18.36 12.06 -8.40
C ASP A 180 -16.96 12.52 -7.96
N ALA A 181 -16.70 12.63 -6.65
CA ALA A 181 -15.36 12.90 -6.12
C ALA A 181 -14.33 11.85 -6.58
N GLY A 182 -14.72 10.56 -6.62
CA GLY A 182 -13.90 9.50 -7.18
C GLY A 182 -13.62 9.69 -8.68
N ALA A 183 -14.64 10.05 -9.46
CA ALA A 183 -14.48 10.34 -10.88
C ALA A 183 -13.53 11.52 -11.12
N ILE A 184 -13.68 12.62 -10.35
CA ILE A 184 -12.80 13.80 -10.41
C ILE A 184 -11.36 13.42 -10.03
N ALA A 185 -11.18 12.50 -9.09
CA ALA A 185 -9.85 11.98 -8.73
C ALA A 185 -9.22 11.10 -9.82
N GLY A 186 -9.91 10.85 -10.94
CA GLY A 186 -9.46 9.95 -12.02
C GLY A 186 -9.61 8.47 -11.67
N LEU A 187 -10.54 8.12 -10.77
CA LEU A 187 -10.87 6.75 -10.41
C LEU A 187 -12.21 6.34 -11.03
N ASN A 188 -12.24 5.17 -11.64
CA ASN A 188 -13.45 4.44 -11.94
C ASN A 188 -13.96 3.76 -10.66
N VAL A 189 -14.98 4.36 -10.06
CA VAL A 189 -15.61 3.85 -8.84
C VAL A 189 -16.48 2.64 -9.18
N THR A 190 -15.92 1.44 -9.01
CA THR A 190 -16.60 0.16 -9.36
C THR A 190 -17.71 -0.19 -8.38
N ARG A 191 -17.57 0.25 -7.12
CA ARG A 191 -18.58 0.10 -6.07
C ARG A 191 -18.45 1.18 -5.02
N ILE A 192 -19.59 1.68 -4.56
CA ILE A 192 -19.72 2.34 -3.26
C ILE A 192 -20.14 1.28 -2.23
N ILE A 193 -19.39 1.17 -1.13
CA ILE A 193 -19.68 0.21 -0.06
C ILE A 193 -19.95 0.94 1.25
N ASN A 194 -20.90 0.43 2.04
CA ASN A 194 -21.17 0.97 3.36
C ASN A 194 -20.01 0.61 4.33
N GLU A 195 -19.56 1.57 5.13
CA GLU A 195 -18.47 1.42 6.12
C GLU A 195 -18.66 0.21 7.05
N PRO A 196 -19.80 0.05 7.76
CA PRO A 196 -20.00 -1.10 8.64
C PRO A 196 -20.11 -2.41 7.86
N THR A 197 -20.57 -2.39 6.60
CA THR A 197 -20.58 -3.57 5.73
C THR A 197 -19.16 -3.98 5.35
N ALA A 198 -18.30 -3.03 5.00
CA ALA A 198 -16.89 -3.30 4.73
C ALA A 198 -16.19 -3.88 5.98
N ALA A 199 -16.43 -3.30 7.16
CA ALA A 199 -15.88 -3.85 8.39
C ALA A 199 -16.40 -5.27 8.70
N ALA A 200 -17.66 -5.58 8.38
CA ALA A 200 -18.21 -6.93 8.51
C ALA A 200 -17.56 -7.92 7.53
N ILE A 201 -17.24 -7.49 6.30
CA ILE A 201 -16.46 -8.29 5.34
C ILE A 201 -15.07 -8.61 5.92
N ALA A 202 -14.38 -7.61 6.47
CA ALA A 202 -13.08 -7.82 7.10
C ALA A 202 -13.18 -8.79 8.29
N TYR A 203 -14.19 -8.64 9.15
CA TYR A 203 -14.46 -9.53 10.27
C TYR A 203 -14.73 -10.98 9.81
N GLY A 204 -15.66 -11.15 8.85
CA GLY A 204 -16.06 -12.45 8.32
C GLY A 204 -14.90 -13.18 7.62
N PHE A 205 -14.07 -12.44 6.89
CA PHE A 205 -12.88 -12.99 6.24
C PHE A 205 -11.81 -13.42 7.26
N LEU A 206 -11.43 -12.53 8.18
CA LEU A 206 -10.37 -12.80 9.16
C LEU A 206 -10.72 -13.91 10.15
N ARG A 207 -12.01 -14.12 10.41
CA ARG A 207 -12.50 -15.16 11.32
C ARG A 207 -13.14 -16.35 10.62
N LYS A 208 -12.97 -16.49 9.30
CA LYS A 208 -13.62 -17.54 8.50
C LYS A 208 -13.48 -18.94 9.10
N GLU A 209 -12.30 -19.31 9.59
CA GLU A 209 -12.04 -20.63 10.20
C GLU A 209 -12.68 -20.80 11.59
N SER A 210 -13.01 -19.70 12.27
CA SER A 210 -13.59 -19.68 13.62
C SER A 210 -15.13 -19.55 13.63
N ILE A 211 -15.73 -19.18 12.50
CA ILE A 211 -17.18 -19.04 12.37
C ILE A 211 -17.75 -20.40 11.96
N VAL A 212 -18.51 -21.02 12.87
CA VAL A 212 -19.24 -22.27 12.62
C VAL A 212 -20.73 -21.96 12.66
N GLY A 213 -21.44 -22.25 11.56
CA GLY A 213 -22.87 -21.96 11.41
C GLY A 213 -23.18 -20.48 11.22
N VAL A 214 -24.42 -20.11 11.54
CA VAL A 214 -24.94 -18.75 11.44
C VAL A 214 -24.45 -17.90 12.62
N LYS A 215 -23.93 -16.72 12.35
CA LYS A 215 -23.61 -15.70 13.36
C LYS A 215 -24.28 -14.38 13.07
N ASN A 216 -24.89 -13.79 14.09
CA ASN A 216 -25.41 -12.44 14.06
C ASN A 216 -24.40 -11.47 14.66
N VAL A 217 -23.94 -10.52 13.86
CA VAL A 217 -22.87 -9.59 14.21
C VAL A 217 -23.41 -8.18 14.16
N LEU A 218 -23.26 -7.45 15.27
CA LEU A 218 -23.51 -6.02 15.30
C LEU A 218 -22.20 -5.28 15.10
N VAL A 219 -22.11 -4.47 14.05
CA VAL A 219 -20.99 -3.55 13.83
C VAL A 219 -21.38 -2.19 14.38
N PHE A 220 -20.58 -1.69 15.32
CA PHE A 220 -20.70 -0.37 15.93
C PHE A 220 -19.53 0.50 15.43
N ASP A 221 -19.83 1.41 14.51
CA ASP A 221 -18.84 2.26 13.85
C ASP A 221 -18.97 3.72 14.33
N LEU A 222 -18.05 4.16 15.18
CA LEU A 222 -18.01 5.53 15.70
C LEU A 222 -16.70 6.20 15.26
N GLY A 223 -16.79 6.93 14.16
CA GLY A 223 -15.68 7.61 13.53
C GLY A 223 -15.38 9.01 14.09
N GLY A 224 -14.74 9.82 13.25
CA GLY A 224 -14.46 11.23 13.55
C GLY A 224 -15.65 12.16 13.36
N GLY A 225 -16.56 11.85 12.44
CA GLY A 225 -17.69 12.71 12.10
C GLY A 225 -19.05 12.04 11.96
N THR A 226 -19.08 10.72 11.88
CA THR A 226 -20.27 9.90 11.63
C THR A 226 -20.33 8.72 12.60
N PHE A 227 -21.56 8.30 12.89
CA PHE A 227 -21.86 7.13 13.71
C PHE A 227 -22.82 6.22 12.95
N ASP A 228 -22.45 4.96 12.73
CA ASP A 228 -23.29 3.96 12.09
C ASP A 228 -23.35 2.67 12.91
N VAL A 229 -24.49 1.99 12.83
CA VAL A 229 -24.73 0.68 13.43
C VAL A 229 -25.40 -0.21 12.39
N SER A 230 -24.80 -1.35 12.10
CA SER A 230 -25.43 -2.36 11.24
C SER A 230 -25.47 -3.70 11.95
N LEU A 231 -26.61 -4.37 11.85
CA LEU A 231 -26.77 -5.75 12.30
C LEU A 231 -26.77 -6.66 11.07
N LEU A 232 -25.87 -7.63 11.05
CA LEU A 232 -25.66 -8.52 9.92
C LEU A 232 -25.75 -9.98 10.36
N THR A 233 -26.14 -10.85 9.44
CA THR A 233 -26.02 -12.29 9.58
C THR A 233 -24.90 -12.78 8.67
N ILE A 234 -23.98 -13.56 9.23
CA ILE A 234 -22.84 -14.15 8.53
C ILE A 234 -22.98 -15.68 8.59
N GLU A 235 -23.05 -16.33 7.43
CA GLU A 235 -23.17 -17.79 7.30
C GLU A 235 -22.41 -18.27 6.06
N GLU A 236 -21.41 -19.16 6.24
CA GLU A 236 -20.65 -19.80 5.15
C GLU A 236 -20.10 -18.84 4.07
N GLY A 237 -19.74 -17.61 4.47
CA GLY A 237 -19.24 -16.57 3.56
C GLY A 237 -20.33 -15.70 2.91
N ASN A 238 -21.61 -15.95 3.20
CA ASN A 238 -22.70 -15.03 2.91
C ASN A 238 -22.83 -14.01 4.03
N ILE A 239 -22.86 -12.73 3.67
CA ILE A 239 -23.04 -11.61 4.59
C ILE A 239 -24.32 -10.88 4.17
N GLU A 240 -25.31 -10.88 5.05
CA GLU A 240 -26.59 -10.22 4.83
C GLU A 240 -26.83 -9.15 5.89
N VAL A 241 -26.98 -7.89 5.46
CA VAL A 241 -27.37 -6.80 6.34
C VAL A 241 -28.86 -6.92 6.65
N LYS A 242 -29.21 -7.04 7.93
CA LYS A 242 -30.61 -7.15 8.39
C LYS A 242 -31.22 -5.78 8.66
N ALA A 243 -30.43 -4.89 9.25
CA ALA A 243 -30.83 -3.51 9.48
C ALA A 243 -29.61 -2.62 9.63
N THR A 244 -29.80 -1.33 9.32
CA THR A 244 -28.82 -0.28 9.59
C THR A 244 -29.50 0.96 10.16
N ALA A 245 -28.79 1.67 11.03
CA ALA A 245 -29.18 2.95 11.61
C ALA A 245 -27.93 3.77 11.90
N GLY A 246 -28.05 5.09 11.99
CA GLY A 246 -26.90 5.93 12.27
C GLY A 246 -27.26 7.39 12.46
N ILE A 247 -26.24 8.17 12.77
CA ILE A 247 -26.27 9.63 12.89
C ILE A 247 -25.11 10.16 12.05
N THR A 248 -25.42 10.80 10.91
CA THR A 248 -24.43 11.30 9.95
C THR A 248 -23.67 12.54 10.42
N HIS A 249 -23.88 12.95 11.67
CA HIS A 249 -23.33 14.16 12.26
C HIS A 249 -23.06 13.97 13.76
N LEU A 250 -22.34 12.90 14.10
CA LEU A 250 -21.93 12.57 15.45
C LEU A 250 -20.61 11.80 15.39
N GLY A 251 -19.57 12.28 16.07
CA GLY A 251 -18.29 11.59 16.12
C GLY A 251 -17.23 12.29 16.99
N GLY A 252 -15.98 11.88 16.78
CA GLY A 252 -14.81 12.37 17.52
C GLY A 252 -14.65 13.89 17.55
N GLU A 253 -15.00 14.59 16.46
CA GLU A 253 -14.91 16.04 16.33
C GLU A 253 -15.87 16.76 17.28
N ASP A 254 -17.07 16.22 17.50
CA ASP A 254 -18.05 16.81 18.41
C ASP A 254 -17.56 16.72 19.86
N PHE A 255 -16.89 15.61 20.22
CA PHE A 255 -16.26 15.46 21.52
C PHE A 255 -15.12 16.45 21.74
N ASP A 256 -14.33 16.71 20.69
CA ASP A 256 -13.26 17.71 20.73
C ASP A 256 -13.84 19.12 20.90
N ASN A 257 -14.93 19.45 20.19
CA ASN A 257 -15.59 20.74 20.29
C ASN A 257 -16.15 21.00 21.71
N ARG A 258 -16.70 19.97 22.40
CA ARG A 258 -17.13 20.09 23.81
C ARG A 258 -15.96 20.44 24.74
N MET A 259 -14.78 19.86 24.49
CA MET A 259 -13.57 20.19 25.25
C MET A 259 -13.07 21.61 24.94
N VAL A 260 -13.07 22.01 23.67
CA VAL A 260 -12.71 23.37 23.25
C VAL A 260 -13.63 24.39 23.93
N ASP A 261 -14.95 24.21 23.87
CA ASP A 261 -15.92 25.11 24.51
C ASP A 261 -15.69 25.23 26.02
N HIS A 262 -15.40 24.12 26.68
CA HIS A 262 -15.07 24.10 28.10
C HIS A 262 -13.81 24.93 28.39
N PHE A 263 -12.75 24.73 27.61
CA PHE A 263 -11.47 25.40 27.83
C PHE A 263 -11.46 26.87 27.38
N VAL A 264 -12.24 27.25 26.37
CA VAL A 264 -12.48 28.65 26.00
C VAL A 264 -13.15 29.40 27.16
N LYS A 265 -14.20 28.82 27.76
CA LYS A 265 -14.88 29.39 28.93
C LYS A 265 -13.94 29.48 30.13
N ASP A 266 -13.11 28.48 30.35
CA ASP A 266 -12.14 28.46 31.45
C ASP A 266 -11.01 29.48 31.26
N PHE A 267 -10.50 29.63 30.04
CA PHE A 267 -9.52 30.67 29.69
C PHE A 267 -10.11 32.06 29.93
N LYS A 268 -11.34 32.31 29.46
CA LYS A 268 -12.07 33.56 29.68
C LYS A 268 -12.28 33.85 31.16
N ARG A 269 -12.64 32.85 31.96
CA ARG A 269 -12.82 32.98 33.41
C ARG A 269 -11.49 33.33 34.12
N LYS A 270 -10.39 32.66 33.77
CA LYS A 270 -9.08 32.83 34.42
C LYS A 270 -8.36 34.10 34.02
N HIS A 271 -8.37 34.44 32.73
CA HIS A 271 -7.56 35.52 32.17
C HIS A 271 -8.37 36.75 31.73
N ARG A 272 -9.71 36.68 31.80
CA ARG A 272 -10.63 37.75 31.36
C ARG A 272 -10.47 38.14 29.88
N LYS A 273 -9.93 37.23 29.06
CA LYS A 273 -9.75 37.39 27.61
C LYS A 273 -10.49 36.29 26.87
N ASP A 274 -11.12 36.62 25.76
CA ASP A 274 -11.88 35.68 24.94
C ASP A 274 -11.10 35.30 23.68
N ILE A 275 -10.82 34.01 23.52
CA ILE A 275 -10.07 33.50 22.36
C ILE A 275 -10.98 33.09 21.20
N SER A 276 -12.32 33.16 21.37
CA SER A 276 -13.27 32.70 20.37
C SER A 276 -13.19 33.44 19.03
N GLY A 277 -12.56 34.62 19.00
CA GLY A 277 -12.34 35.42 17.79
C GLY A 277 -10.98 35.17 17.10
N ASP A 278 -10.12 34.31 17.64
CA ASP A 278 -8.78 34.03 17.09
C ASP A 278 -8.73 32.61 16.51
N PRO A 279 -8.79 32.46 15.17
CA PRO A 279 -8.76 31.15 14.50
C PRO A 279 -7.49 30.35 14.82
N ARG A 280 -6.34 31.01 15.00
CA ARG A 280 -5.07 30.34 15.30
C ARG A 280 -5.08 29.81 16.73
N ALA A 281 -5.52 30.60 17.70
CA ALA A 281 -5.65 30.16 19.09
C ALA A 281 -6.64 28.99 19.21
N LEU A 282 -7.81 29.10 18.59
CA LEU A 282 -8.82 28.04 18.58
C LEU A 282 -8.29 26.76 17.92
N ARG A 283 -7.58 26.86 16.80
CA ARG A 283 -7.03 25.67 16.13
C ARG A 283 -5.97 24.98 16.99
N ARG A 284 -5.03 25.74 17.58
CA ARG A 284 -4.04 25.18 18.51
C ARG A 284 -4.68 24.51 19.71
N LEU A 285 -5.73 25.12 20.27
CA LEU A 285 -6.49 24.53 21.37
C LEU A 285 -7.22 23.25 20.94
N LYS A 286 -7.82 23.23 19.74
CA LYS A 286 -8.52 22.05 19.21
C LYS A 286 -7.56 20.88 18.99
N THR A 287 -6.39 21.10 18.38
CA THR A 287 -5.36 20.06 18.22
C THR A 287 -4.91 19.51 19.58
N ALA A 288 -4.75 20.38 20.58
CA ALA A 288 -4.42 19.96 21.93
C ALA A 288 -5.57 19.19 22.61
N CYS A 289 -6.84 19.56 22.36
CA CYS A 289 -8.02 18.83 22.85
C CYS A 289 -8.12 17.43 22.23
N GLU A 290 -7.92 17.29 20.92
CA GLU A 290 -7.91 15.99 20.24
C GLU A 290 -6.84 15.06 20.86
N ARG A 291 -5.62 15.57 21.06
CA ARG A 291 -4.53 14.82 21.72
C ARG A 291 -4.88 14.44 23.16
N THR A 292 -5.49 15.37 23.89
CA THR A 292 -5.94 15.17 25.28
C THR A 292 -7.02 14.09 25.34
N LYS A 293 -8.01 14.12 24.45
CA LYS A 293 -9.06 13.10 24.30
C LYS A 293 -8.43 11.71 24.08
N ARG A 294 -7.50 11.59 23.13
CA ARG A 294 -6.78 10.33 22.85
C ARG A 294 -6.02 9.83 24.09
N ASN A 295 -5.34 10.71 24.83
CA ASN A 295 -4.63 10.34 26.07
C ASN A 295 -5.60 9.87 27.18
N LEU A 296 -6.77 10.50 27.30
CA LEU A 296 -7.78 10.13 28.30
C LEU A 296 -8.41 8.75 28.02
N SER A 297 -8.31 8.22 26.81
CA SER A 297 -8.73 6.85 26.50
C SER A 297 -7.90 5.78 27.21
N THR A 298 -6.66 6.10 27.62
CA THR A 298 -5.77 5.18 28.36
C THR A 298 -5.51 5.65 29.78
N SER A 299 -5.36 6.97 29.99
CA SER A 299 -5.01 7.57 31.28
C SER A 299 -6.24 8.14 32.00
N ALA A 300 -6.25 8.09 33.34
CA ALA A 300 -7.36 8.65 34.13
C ALA A 300 -7.35 10.19 34.20
N GLN A 301 -6.20 10.81 33.95
CA GLN A 301 -6.01 12.25 33.88
C GLN A 301 -4.88 12.58 32.92
N THR A 302 -4.87 13.80 32.37
CA THR A 302 -3.80 14.30 31.52
C THR A 302 -3.71 15.83 31.61
N ASN A 303 -2.57 16.38 31.20
CA ASN A 303 -2.34 17.82 31.18
C ASN A 303 -2.41 18.34 29.76
N ILE A 304 -3.07 19.48 29.59
CA ILE A 304 -3.04 20.30 28.38
C ILE A 304 -2.14 21.50 28.66
N SER A 305 -1.10 21.66 27.84
CA SER A 305 -0.15 22.78 27.94
C SER A 305 0.08 23.35 26.56
N ILE A 306 -0.17 24.64 26.40
CA ILE A 306 0.04 25.38 25.15
C ILE A 306 0.68 26.71 25.47
N ASP A 307 1.93 26.87 25.05
CA ASP A 307 2.68 28.11 25.29
C ASP A 307 2.15 29.23 24.40
N CYS A 308 2.03 30.44 24.94
CA CYS A 308 1.57 31.63 24.24
C CYS A 308 0.29 31.35 23.43
N LEU A 309 -0.73 30.76 24.04
CA LEU A 309 -1.98 30.42 23.35
C LEU A 309 -2.64 31.67 22.77
N PHE A 310 -2.71 32.75 23.55
CA PHE A 310 -3.35 34.00 23.15
C PHE A 310 -2.70 35.22 23.84
N GLU A 311 -2.31 36.23 23.07
CA GLU A 311 -1.68 37.48 23.57
C GLU A 311 -0.54 37.25 24.58
N GLY A 312 0.33 36.27 24.30
CA GLY A 312 1.47 35.91 25.16
C GLY A 312 1.13 35.16 26.44
N ILE A 313 -0.14 34.77 26.64
CA ILE A 313 -0.59 34.01 27.80
C ILE A 313 -0.49 32.52 27.51
N ASP A 314 0.24 31.80 28.35
CA ASP A 314 0.29 30.33 28.33
C ASP A 314 -1.01 29.73 28.85
N PHE A 315 -1.41 28.60 28.26
CA PHE A 315 -2.56 27.83 28.73
C PHE A 315 -2.10 26.52 29.35
N HIS A 316 -2.34 26.35 30.65
CA HIS A 316 -2.06 25.12 31.38
C HIS A 316 -3.28 24.67 32.18
N MET A 317 -3.74 23.44 31.93
CA MET A 317 -4.82 22.81 32.68
C MET A 317 -4.62 21.30 32.82
N THR A 318 -5.16 20.74 33.90
CA THR A 318 -5.32 19.30 34.08
C THR A 318 -6.78 18.95 33.88
N ILE A 319 -7.05 17.88 33.14
CA ILE A 319 -8.40 17.34 32.98
C ILE A 319 -8.41 15.84 33.28
N THR A 320 -9.45 15.39 33.96
CA THR A 320 -9.67 13.97 34.27
C THR A 320 -10.58 13.34 33.23
N ARG A 321 -10.48 12.02 33.09
CA ARG A 321 -11.40 11.23 32.24
C ARG A 321 -12.85 11.43 32.67
N ALA A 322 -13.12 11.44 33.98
CA ALA A 322 -14.45 11.68 34.51
C ALA A 322 -15.05 13.01 34.05
N ARG A 323 -14.24 14.08 34.01
CA ARG A 323 -14.69 15.39 33.51
C ARG A 323 -14.96 15.36 32.00
N PHE A 324 -14.09 14.72 31.22
CA PHE A 324 -14.33 14.51 29.78
C PHE A 324 -15.62 13.72 29.52
N GLU A 325 -15.86 12.66 30.30
CA GLU A 325 -17.07 11.84 30.19
C GLU A 325 -18.32 12.65 30.57
N GLU A 326 -18.26 13.48 31.60
CA GLU A 326 -19.35 14.38 32.00
C GLU A 326 -19.73 15.36 30.87
N LEU A 327 -18.75 15.95 30.20
CA LEU A 327 -18.95 16.92 29.11
C LEU A 327 -19.62 16.31 27.86
N ASN A 328 -19.57 14.99 27.72
CA ASN A 328 -19.99 14.26 26.51
C ASN A 328 -21.03 13.16 26.79
N MET A 329 -21.50 13.03 28.03
CA MET A 329 -22.37 11.92 28.44
C MET A 329 -23.68 11.87 27.65
N ASP A 330 -24.22 13.02 27.28
CA ASP A 330 -25.39 13.15 26.41
C ASP A 330 -25.12 12.54 25.04
N LEU A 331 -24.02 12.91 24.38
CA LEU A 331 -23.63 12.37 23.08
C LEU A 331 -23.33 10.87 23.12
N PHE A 332 -22.68 10.40 24.19
CA PHE A 332 -22.41 8.96 24.35
C PHE A 332 -23.68 8.13 24.54
N ARG A 333 -24.70 8.70 25.21
CA ARG A 333 -26.01 8.04 25.35
C ARG A 333 -26.80 8.07 24.06
N GLU A 334 -26.70 9.15 23.29
CA GLU A 334 -27.33 9.28 21.97
C GLU A 334 -26.87 8.16 21.02
N CYS A 335 -25.61 7.70 21.13
CA CYS A 335 -25.13 6.54 20.37
C CYS A 335 -25.90 5.23 20.64
N MET A 336 -26.62 5.09 21.76
CA MET A 336 -27.35 3.85 22.08
C MET A 336 -28.69 3.78 21.35
N GLU A 337 -29.29 4.91 20.96
CA GLU A 337 -30.59 4.93 20.29
C GLU A 337 -30.55 4.24 18.91
N PRO A 338 -29.54 4.47 18.05
CA PRO A 338 -29.41 3.71 16.80
C PRO A 338 -29.19 2.21 17.00
N VAL A 339 -28.54 1.78 18.08
CA VAL A 339 -28.37 0.35 18.41
C VAL A 339 -29.71 -0.30 18.68
N GLU A 340 -30.56 0.34 19.51
CA GLU A 340 -31.91 -0.14 19.80
C GLU A 340 -32.80 -0.15 18.56
N LYS A 341 -32.73 0.91 17.74
CA LYS A 341 -33.47 1.01 16.48
C LYS A 341 -33.08 -0.12 15.51
N CYS A 342 -31.79 -0.40 15.39
CA CYS A 342 -31.26 -1.43 14.50
C CYS A 342 -31.76 -2.83 14.91
N LEU A 343 -31.70 -3.16 16.22
CA LEU A 343 -32.26 -4.41 16.75
C LEU A 343 -33.77 -4.55 16.49
N LYS A 344 -34.52 -3.48 16.72
CA LYS A 344 -35.97 -3.45 16.50
C LYS A 344 -36.32 -3.66 15.02
N ASP A 345 -35.61 -3.01 14.11
CA ASP A 345 -35.84 -3.12 12.68
C ASP A 345 -35.48 -4.51 12.15
N ALA A 346 -34.40 -5.11 12.67
CA ALA A 346 -34.02 -6.48 12.37
C ALA A 346 -34.93 -7.53 13.03
N LYS A 347 -35.82 -7.10 13.96
CA LYS A 347 -36.68 -7.97 14.78
C LYS A 347 -35.87 -8.98 15.57
N MET A 348 -34.78 -8.52 16.18
CA MET A 348 -33.82 -9.35 16.89
C MET A 348 -33.65 -8.88 18.33
N ASP A 349 -33.65 -9.84 19.25
CA ASP A 349 -33.39 -9.58 20.65
C ASP A 349 -31.89 -9.40 20.90
N LYS A 350 -31.53 -8.64 21.94
CA LYS A 350 -30.13 -8.41 22.34
C LYS A 350 -29.35 -9.71 22.53
N SER A 351 -30.00 -10.75 23.06
CA SER A 351 -29.41 -12.07 23.29
C SER A 351 -29.08 -12.85 22.02
N SER A 352 -29.68 -12.47 20.88
CA SER A 352 -29.45 -13.12 19.58
C SER A 352 -28.24 -12.57 18.82
N VAL A 353 -27.65 -11.47 19.29
CA VAL A 353 -26.41 -10.92 18.75
C VAL A 353 -25.25 -11.74 19.31
N ASP A 354 -24.46 -12.36 18.45
CA ASP A 354 -23.34 -13.25 18.81
C ASP A 354 -22.05 -12.48 19.08
N ASP A 355 -21.74 -11.48 18.26
CA ASP A 355 -20.53 -10.67 18.36
C ASP A 355 -20.87 -9.19 18.18
N VAL A 356 -20.22 -8.31 18.97
CA VAL A 356 -20.31 -6.85 18.83
C VAL A 356 -18.95 -6.33 18.40
N VAL A 357 -18.82 -5.93 17.15
CA VAL A 357 -17.58 -5.52 16.49
C VAL A 357 -17.44 -3.99 16.55
N LEU A 358 -16.27 -3.51 16.95
CA LEU A 358 -16.00 -2.08 17.11
C LEU A 358 -15.14 -1.53 15.97
N VAL A 359 -15.58 -0.43 15.37
CA VAL A 359 -14.96 0.23 14.22
C VAL A 359 -14.90 1.74 14.45
N GLY A 360 -13.89 2.40 13.89
CA GLY A 360 -13.71 3.85 13.99
C GLY A 360 -12.98 4.29 15.26
N GLY A 361 -12.09 5.28 15.15
CA GLY A 361 -11.16 5.63 16.24
C GLY A 361 -11.80 6.06 17.56
N SER A 362 -13.04 6.56 17.55
CA SER A 362 -13.73 7.04 18.76
C SER A 362 -14.27 5.90 19.64
N ILE A 363 -14.36 4.66 19.14
CA ILE A 363 -14.67 3.49 19.98
C ILE A 363 -13.60 3.24 21.06
N ARG A 364 -12.41 3.83 20.94
CA ARG A 364 -11.35 3.70 21.94
C ARG A 364 -11.69 4.41 23.26
N ILE A 365 -12.74 5.24 23.29
CA ILE A 365 -13.24 5.89 24.51
C ILE A 365 -13.83 4.83 25.46
N PRO A 366 -13.28 4.66 26.68
CA PRO A 366 -13.73 3.64 27.62
C PRO A 366 -15.22 3.72 27.98
N LYS A 367 -15.75 4.94 28.12
CA LYS A 367 -17.16 5.15 28.46
C LYS A 367 -18.12 4.65 27.39
N VAL A 368 -17.78 4.81 26.11
CA VAL A 368 -18.61 4.32 24.99
C VAL A 368 -18.63 2.80 24.98
N GLN A 369 -17.46 2.15 25.15
CA GLN A 369 -17.39 0.69 25.30
C GLN A 369 -18.18 0.20 26.50
N GLN A 370 -18.07 0.87 27.65
CA GLN A 370 -18.81 0.50 28.85
C GLN A 370 -20.33 0.58 28.61
N LEU A 371 -20.84 1.68 28.04
CA LEU A 371 -22.27 1.82 27.75
C LEU A 371 -22.76 0.74 26.79
N LEU A 372 -21.97 0.38 25.79
CA LEU A 372 -22.30 -0.68 24.85
C LEU A 372 -22.29 -2.07 25.52
N GLN A 373 -21.32 -2.35 26.39
CA GLN A 373 -21.29 -3.57 27.20
C GLN A 373 -22.51 -3.67 28.12
N ASP A 374 -22.82 -2.59 28.84
CA ASP A 374 -23.99 -2.50 29.71
C ASP A 374 -25.29 -2.72 28.92
N PHE A 375 -25.37 -2.14 27.71
CA PHE A 375 -26.51 -2.32 26.80
C PHE A 375 -26.72 -3.79 26.41
N PHE A 376 -25.62 -4.55 26.20
CA PHE A 376 -25.61 -5.99 25.91
C PHE A 376 -25.40 -6.86 27.15
N ASN A 377 -25.83 -6.41 28.34
CA ASN A 377 -25.85 -7.20 29.57
C ASN A 377 -24.47 -7.75 29.98
N GLY A 378 -23.41 -6.97 29.78
CA GLY A 378 -22.04 -7.32 30.14
C GLY A 378 -21.31 -8.18 29.10
N LYS A 379 -21.87 -8.34 27.90
CA LYS A 379 -21.23 -9.08 26.79
C LYS A 379 -19.86 -8.49 26.44
N GLU A 380 -18.88 -9.37 26.23
CA GLU A 380 -17.55 -8.95 25.79
C GLU A 380 -17.59 -8.39 24.36
N LEU A 381 -16.95 -7.23 24.14
CA LEU A 381 -16.89 -6.59 22.84
C LEU A 381 -15.74 -7.19 22.01
N CYS A 382 -16.00 -7.44 20.73
CA CYS A 382 -15.03 -8.03 19.82
C CYS A 382 -13.96 -7.00 19.41
N LYS A 383 -12.71 -7.29 19.75
CA LYS A 383 -11.53 -6.46 19.47
C LYS A 383 -10.54 -7.14 18.51
N SER A 384 -11.01 -8.12 17.73
CA SER A 384 -10.14 -8.93 16.86
C SER A 384 -9.72 -8.25 15.57
N ILE A 385 -10.34 -7.13 15.21
CA ILE A 385 -10.02 -6.34 14.02
C ILE A 385 -9.48 -4.97 14.42
N ASN A 386 -8.62 -4.39 13.60
CA ASN A 386 -8.12 -3.04 13.82
C ASN A 386 -9.22 -2.02 13.47
N PRO A 387 -9.70 -1.19 14.43
CA PRO A 387 -10.81 -0.27 14.20
C PRO A 387 -10.49 0.82 13.17
N ASP A 388 -9.21 1.12 12.92
CA ASP A 388 -8.77 2.19 12.01
C ASP A 388 -8.52 1.68 10.57
N GLU A 389 -8.40 0.36 10.38
CA GLU A 389 -8.03 -0.25 9.09
C GLU A 389 -9.15 -1.17 8.54
N ALA A 390 -10.07 -1.64 9.39
CA ALA A 390 -11.07 -2.66 9.03
C ALA A 390 -11.96 -2.27 7.84
N VAL A 391 -12.32 -1.00 7.74
CA VAL A 391 -13.16 -0.48 6.65
C VAL A 391 -12.42 -0.54 5.31
N ALA A 392 -11.19 -0.01 5.24
CA ALA A 392 -10.35 -0.11 4.04
C ALA A 392 -10.03 -1.58 3.70
N TYR A 393 -9.85 -2.42 4.72
CA TYR A 393 -9.60 -3.84 4.56
C TYR A 393 -10.76 -4.54 3.84
N GLY A 394 -11.99 -4.31 4.30
CA GLY A 394 -13.20 -4.83 3.65
C GLY A 394 -13.42 -4.29 2.25
N ALA A 395 -13.16 -2.99 2.04
CA ALA A 395 -13.24 -2.38 0.72
C ALA A 395 -12.25 -3.01 -0.26
N ALA A 396 -11.04 -3.36 0.19
CA ALA A 396 -10.04 -4.03 -0.63
C ALA A 396 -10.44 -5.47 -1.00
N ILE A 397 -11.10 -6.20 -0.09
CA ILE A 397 -11.69 -7.51 -0.40
C ILE A 397 -12.79 -7.34 -1.45
N GLN A 398 -13.68 -6.37 -1.27
CA GLN A 398 -14.74 -6.09 -2.23
C GLN A 398 -14.19 -5.72 -3.62
N ALA A 399 -13.10 -4.95 -3.67
CA ALA A 399 -12.40 -4.62 -4.91
C ALA A 399 -11.85 -5.89 -5.60
N ALA A 400 -11.24 -6.80 -4.83
CA ALA A 400 -10.76 -8.09 -5.32
C ALA A 400 -11.89 -8.99 -5.87
N MET A 401 -13.08 -8.93 -5.26
CA MET A 401 -14.26 -9.65 -5.72
C MET A 401 -14.74 -9.16 -7.08
N LEU A 402 -14.79 -7.86 -7.26
CA LEU A 402 -15.24 -7.26 -8.52
C LEU A 402 -14.24 -7.49 -9.66
N ASP A 403 -12.95 -7.53 -9.33
CA ASP A 403 -11.86 -7.89 -10.26
C ASP A 403 -11.79 -9.40 -10.55
N GLY A 404 -12.55 -10.23 -9.83
CA GLY A 404 -12.53 -11.70 -9.96
C GLY A 404 -11.27 -12.37 -9.39
N ARG A 405 -10.51 -11.67 -8.55
CA ARG A 405 -9.33 -12.18 -7.84
C ARG A 405 -9.67 -12.95 -6.56
N PHE A 406 -10.91 -12.81 -6.08
CA PHE A 406 -11.43 -13.50 -4.89
C PHE A 406 -12.95 -13.72 -5.02
N ASN A 407 -13.45 -14.95 -4.86
CA ASN A 407 -14.86 -15.28 -5.18
C ASN A 407 -15.59 -16.03 -4.05
N GLU A 408 -15.10 -15.98 -2.81
CA GLU A 408 -15.60 -16.83 -1.71
C GLU A 408 -16.60 -16.14 -0.77
N LEU A 409 -17.00 -14.90 -1.07
CA LEU A 409 -17.98 -14.14 -0.28
C LEU A 409 -19.16 -13.71 -1.14
N SER A 410 -20.33 -13.63 -0.54
CA SER A 410 -21.53 -13.00 -1.11
C SER A 410 -22.02 -11.91 -0.17
N LEU A 411 -22.46 -10.78 -0.72
CA LEU A 411 -22.91 -9.64 0.04
C LEU A 411 -24.31 -9.21 -0.38
N LEU A 412 -25.21 -9.12 0.58
CA LEU A 412 -26.54 -8.53 0.45
C LEU A 412 -26.64 -7.35 1.42
N ASP A 413 -26.61 -6.13 0.90
CA ASP A 413 -26.75 -4.90 1.67
C ASP A 413 -28.19 -4.36 1.58
N VAL A 414 -28.52 -3.27 2.27
CA VAL A 414 -29.85 -2.67 2.32
C VAL A 414 -29.84 -1.15 2.11
N THR A 415 -30.98 -0.57 1.74
CA THR A 415 -31.17 0.90 1.75
C THR A 415 -31.44 1.41 3.18
N PRO A 416 -30.76 2.47 3.67
CA PRO A 416 -30.89 2.94 5.06
C PRO A 416 -32.17 3.71 5.36
N LEU A 417 -32.83 4.25 4.32
CA LEU A 417 -33.97 5.16 4.42
C LEU A 417 -35.07 4.77 3.44
N SER A 418 -36.32 4.95 3.86
CA SER A 418 -37.50 4.76 3.03
C SER A 418 -37.49 5.76 1.87
N LEU A 419 -37.85 5.29 0.68
CA LEU A 419 -38.05 6.10 -0.52
C LEU A 419 -39.54 6.14 -0.85
N GLY A 420 -40.03 7.33 -1.17
CA GLY A 420 -41.45 7.56 -1.38
C GLY A 420 -41.74 8.72 -2.32
N VAL A 421 -43.01 8.86 -2.68
CA VAL A 421 -43.50 10.01 -3.43
C VAL A 421 -44.56 10.78 -2.66
N GLU A 422 -44.69 12.06 -2.95
CA GLU A 422 -45.79 12.88 -2.43
C GLU A 422 -47.08 12.64 -3.22
N ILE A 423 -48.09 12.06 -2.56
CA ILE A 423 -49.39 11.71 -3.17
C ILE A 423 -50.50 12.73 -2.88
N ASN A 424 -50.43 13.38 -1.72
CA ASN A 424 -51.32 14.47 -1.31
C ASN A 424 -50.43 15.61 -0.81
N VAL A 425 -50.99 16.81 -0.66
CA VAL A 425 -50.22 17.97 -0.16
C VAL A 425 -49.57 17.59 1.17
N ASP A 426 -48.23 17.56 1.18
CA ASP A 426 -47.41 17.29 2.36
C ASP A 426 -47.56 15.89 2.98
N GLU A 427 -47.94 14.86 2.20
CA GLU A 427 -48.02 13.46 2.66
C GLU A 427 -47.13 12.53 1.83
N MET A 428 -46.20 11.83 2.50
CA MET A 428 -45.26 10.90 1.87
C MET A 428 -45.85 9.50 1.79
N SER A 429 -45.97 8.96 0.56
CA SER A 429 -46.31 7.57 0.32
C SER A 429 -45.04 6.74 0.05
N VAL A 430 -44.68 5.88 1.00
CA VAL A 430 -43.52 4.99 0.88
C VAL A 430 -43.72 4.00 -0.27
N VAL A 431 -42.68 3.86 -1.10
CA VAL A 431 -42.58 2.89 -2.21
C VAL A 431 -41.60 1.78 -1.84
N ILE A 432 -40.39 2.14 -1.42
CA ILE A 432 -39.37 1.20 -0.93
C ILE A 432 -39.14 1.49 0.55
N PRO A 433 -39.51 0.59 1.46
CA PRO A 433 -39.21 0.74 2.88
C PRO A 433 -37.71 0.73 3.17
N ARG A 434 -37.28 1.41 4.24
CA ARG A 434 -35.90 1.24 4.77
C ARG A 434 -35.60 -0.23 5.09
N ASN A 435 -34.31 -0.57 5.09
CA ASN A 435 -33.77 -1.92 5.26
C ASN A 435 -34.23 -2.93 4.18
N THR A 436 -34.77 -2.46 3.05
CA THR A 436 -34.98 -3.33 1.88
C THR A 436 -33.64 -3.69 1.25
N THR A 437 -33.41 -4.98 0.98
CA THR A 437 -32.20 -5.49 0.32
C THR A 437 -31.97 -4.81 -1.03
N ILE A 438 -30.71 -4.50 -1.35
CA ILE A 438 -30.29 -3.89 -2.62
C ILE A 438 -29.33 -4.82 -3.37
N PRO A 439 -29.33 -4.81 -4.72
CA PRO A 439 -30.17 -4.00 -5.61
C PRO A 439 -31.65 -4.44 -5.58
N THR A 440 -32.57 -3.51 -5.80
CA THR A 440 -34.02 -3.80 -5.81
C THR A 440 -34.77 -2.87 -6.75
N LYS A 441 -35.87 -3.39 -7.30
CA LYS A 441 -36.75 -2.67 -8.23
C LYS A 441 -38.20 -2.83 -7.80
N MET A 442 -38.90 -1.72 -7.62
CA MET A 442 -40.30 -1.69 -7.19
C MET A 442 -41.13 -0.78 -8.08
N ASP A 443 -42.25 -1.30 -8.58
CA ASP A 443 -43.22 -0.54 -9.37
C ASP A 443 -44.42 -0.16 -8.49
N LYS A 444 -44.79 1.13 -8.50
CA LYS A 444 -46.02 1.61 -7.87
C LYS A 444 -46.90 2.31 -8.88
N GLY A 445 -48.16 1.89 -8.93
CA GLY A 445 -49.17 2.47 -9.81
C GLY A 445 -49.73 3.77 -9.23
N PHE A 446 -49.80 4.79 -10.08
CA PHE A 446 -50.39 6.09 -9.80
C PHE A 446 -51.39 6.47 -10.89
N THR A 447 -52.18 7.51 -10.63
CA THR A 447 -53.22 7.98 -11.55
C THR A 447 -53.37 9.49 -11.48
N THR A 448 -54.05 10.08 -12.47
CA THR A 448 -54.29 11.52 -12.54
C THR A 448 -55.23 12.00 -11.43
N ARG A 449 -54.97 13.22 -10.94
CA ARG A 449 -55.75 13.87 -9.87
C ARG A 449 -56.87 14.74 -10.42
N PHE A 450 -56.72 15.24 -11.64
CA PHE A 450 -57.66 16.15 -12.30
C PHE A 450 -58.15 15.60 -13.64
N ASP A 451 -59.34 16.04 -14.04
CA ASP A 451 -59.88 15.72 -15.37
C ASP A 451 -59.02 16.37 -16.46
N ASN A 452 -58.78 15.64 -17.55
CA ASN A 452 -57.97 16.11 -18.68
C ASN A 452 -56.53 16.52 -18.28
N GLN A 453 -55.99 15.94 -17.21
CA GLN A 453 -54.61 16.17 -16.79
C GLN A 453 -53.63 15.55 -17.79
N VAL A 454 -52.91 16.40 -18.52
CA VAL A 454 -51.92 16.00 -19.54
C VAL A 454 -50.47 15.92 -19.01
N VAL A 455 -50.22 16.48 -17.82
CA VAL A 455 -48.93 16.48 -17.14
C VAL A 455 -49.12 16.07 -15.68
N VAL A 456 -48.33 15.12 -15.20
CA VAL A 456 -48.26 14.74 -13.79
C VAL A 456 -46.90 15.12 -13.22
N ASN A 457 -46.92 15.92 -12.15
CA ASN A 457 -45.76 16.21 -11.34
C ASN A 457 -45.78 15.38 -10.06
N PHE A 458 -44.67 14.72 -9.75
CA PHE A 458 -44.48 14.05 -8.47
C PHE A 458 -43.10 14.35 -7.91
N GLN A 459 -43.03 14.45 -6.59
CA GLN A 459 -41.80 14.73 -5.86
C GLN A 459 -41.38 13.47 -5.14
N VAL A 460 -40.11 13.11 -5.24
CA VAL A 460 -39.53 11.92 -4.61
C VAL A 460 -38.77 12.36 -3.36
N TYR A 461 -39.03 11.67 -2.26
CA TYR A 461 -38.44 11.95 -0.96
C TYR A 461 -37.76 10.71 -0.39
N GLN A 462 -36.79 10.97 0.48
CA GLN A 462 -36.11 9.97 1.30
C GLN A 462 -36.25 10.34 2.78
N GLY A 463 -36.79 9.42 3.57
CA GLY A 463 -36.96 9.61 5.02
C GLY A 463 -38.14 8.85 5.62
N GLU A 464 -38.29 9.01 6.93
CA GLU A 464 -39.20 8.22 7.78
C GLU A 464 -40.36 9.06 8.34
N ARG A 465 -40.39 10.37 8.07
CA ARG A 465 -41.45 11.26 8.56
C ARG A 465 -42.71 11.08 7.72
N PRO A 466 -43.92 11.18 8.31
CA PRO A 466 -45.16 11.07 7.54
C PRO A 466 -45.39 12.27 6.61
N ARG A 467 -44.89 13.45 6.99
CA ARG A 467 -45.01 14.68 6.20
C ARG A 467 -43.87 14.79 5.19
N SER A 468 -44.18 15.01 3.92
CA SER A 468 -43.17 15.07 2.85
C SER A 468 -42.11 16.14 3.09
N LYS A 469 -42.51 17.33 3.57
CA LYS A 469 -41.58 18.46 3.80
C LYS A 469 -40.57 18.21 4.93
N ASP A 470 -40.85 17.27 5.82
CA ASP A 470 -39.98 16.91 6.94
C ASP A 470 -38.98 15.81 6.54
N ASN A 471 -39.01 15.37 5.28
CA ASN A 471 -38.08 14.40 4.68
C ASN A 471 -37.17 15.07 3.66
N ASN A 472 -36.12 14.36 3.24
CA ASN A 472 -35.17 14.86 2.26
C ASN A 472 -35.78 14.77 0.85
N LEU A 473 -35.90 15.92 0.16
CA LEU A 473 -36.34 15.95 -1.24
C LEU A 473 -35.19 15.47 -2.14
N LEU A 474 -35.43 14.38 -2.88
CA LEU A 474 -34.46 13.83 -3.83
C LEU A 474 -34.63 14.41 -5.24
N GLY A 475 -35.81 14.90 -5.60
CA GLY A 475 -36.06 15.46 -6.92
C GLY A 475 -37.53 15.65 -7.25
N LYS A 476 -37.78 16.45 -8.29
CA LYS A 476 -39.11 16.69 -8.85
C LYS A 476 -39.15 16.08 -10.25
N PHE A 477 -40.21 15.36 -10.56
CA PHE A 477 -40.33 14.58 -11.79
C PHE A 477 -41.61 14.96 -12.50
N GLU A 478 -41.50 15.17 -13.81
CA GLU A 478 -42.61 15.49 -14.68
C GLU A 478 -42.84 14.35 -15.68
N LEU A 479 -44.06 13.81 -15.70
CA LEU A 479 -44.55 12.92 -16.75
C LEU A 479 -45.53 13.72 -17.63
N ALA A 480 -45.05 14.16 -18.80
CA ALA A 480 -45.85 14.88 -19.79
C ALA A 480 -46.51 13.93 -20.81
N ALA A 481 -47.37 14.51 -21.66
CA ALA A 481 -48.06 13.83 -22.76
C ALA A 481 -49.04 12.72 -22.34
N ILE A 482 -49.63 12.82 -21.15
CA ILE A 482 -50.68 11.91 -20.69
C ILE A 482 -51.96 12.15 -21.51
N ALA A 483 -52.59 11.08 -22.00
CA ALA A 483 -53.83 11.17 -22.77
C ALA A 483 -54.94 11.87 -21.95
N SER A 484 -55.63 12.83 -22.59
CA SER A 484 -56.73 13.57 -21.96
C SER A 484 -57.90 12.63 -21.67
N ALA A 485 -58.16 12.37 -20.39
CA ALA A 485 -59.25 11.53 -19.92
C ALA A 485 -59.73 12.01 -18.53
N PRO A 486 -60.90 11.54 -18.05
CA PRO A 486 -61.35 11.81 -16.69
C PRO A 486 -60.31 11.39 -15.64
N ARG A 487 -60.31 12.06 -14.49
CA ARG A 487 -59.42 11.72 -13.37
C ARG A 487 -59.52 10.24 -13.01
N GLY A 488 -58.41 9.61 -12.66
CA GLY A 488 -58.40 8.18 -12.29
C GLY A 488 -58.33 7.21 -13.48
N VAL A 489 -58.54 7.68 -14.73
CA VAL A 489 -58.53 6.82 -15.93
C VAL A 489 -57.11 6.58 -16.43
N PRO A 490 -56.28 7.60 -16.71
CA PRO A 490 -54.87 7.37 -17.03
C PRO A 490 -54.15 6.76 -15.83
N LYS A 491 -53.44 5.66 -16.07
CA LYS A 491 -52.64 4.95 -15.07
C LYS A 491 -51.20 4.89 -15.53
N PHE A 492 -50.29 5.31 -14.68
CA PHE A 492 -48.87 5.25 -14.93
C PHE A 492 -48.19 4.50 -13.78
N ASN A 493 -47.14 3.76 -14.10
CA ASN A 493 -46.28 3.15 -13.11
C ASN A 493 -45.06 4.04 -12.91
N VAL A 494 -44.73 4.32 -11.66
CA VAL A 494 -43.42 4.85 -11.32
C VAL A 494 -42.60 3.70 -10.75
N CYS A 495 -41.46 3.46 -11.39
CA CYS A 495 -40.50 2.45 -11.05
C CYS A 495 -39.34 3.07 -10.28
N PHE A 496 -39.08 2.53 -9.09
CA PHE A 496 -37.94 2.85 -8.26
C PHE A 496 -36.93 1.72 -8.39
N ASP A 497 -35.73 2.02 -8.86
CA ASP A 497 -34.64 1.08 -9.08
C ASP A 497 -33.41 1.53 -8.28
N ILE A 498 -33.08 0.79 -7.21
CA ILE A 498 -31.89 1.04 -6.40
C ILE A 498 -30.80 0.07 -6.83
N ASP A 499 -29.67 0.61 -7.27
CA ASP A 499 -28.54 -0.20 -7.71
C ASP A 499 -27.71 -0.76 -6.54
N ALA A 500 -26.65 -1.52 -6.85
CA ALA A 500 -25.76 -2.09 -5.84
C ALA A 500 -24.89 -1.05 -5.10
N ASN A 501 -24.90 0.22 -5.51
CA ASN A 501 -24.26 1.34 -4.79
C ASN A 501 -25.23 2.01 -3.79
N GLY A 502 -26.51 1.60 -3.80
CA GLY A 502 -27.57 2.27 -3.07
C GLY A 502 -28.04 3.57 -3.73
N ILE A 503 -27.80 3.74 -5.04
CA ILE A 503 -28.17 4.95 -5.80
C ILE A 503 -29.50 4.71 -6.52
N LEU A 504 -30.42 5.66 -6.36
CA LEU A 504 -31.77 5.59 -6.90
C LEU A 504 -31.83 6.04 -8.37
N ASN A 505 -32.49 5.23 -9.19
CA ASN A 505 -32.97 5.57 -10.52
C ASN A 505 -34.50 5.52 -10.53
N VAL A 506 -35.14 6.59 -11.01
CA VAL A 506 -36.59 6.64 -11.14
C VAL A 506 -36.96 6.59 -12.62
N SER A 507 -38.01 5.86 -12.95
CA SER A 507 -38.59 5.91 -14.30
C SER A 507 -40.10 5.87 -14.21
N ALA A 508 -40.77 6.48 -15.18
CA ALA A 508 -42.22 6.49 -15.25
C ALA A 508 -42.66 5.92 -16.61
N GLU A 509 -43.67 5.06 -16.58
CA GLU A 509 -44.26 4.43 -17.76
C GLU A 509 -45.79 4.61 -17.74
N ASP A 510 -46.33 5.20 -18.79
CA ASP A 510 -47.78 5.23 -19.01
C ASP A 510 -48.25 3.84 -19.50
N LYS A 511 -49.17 3.20 -18.78
CA LYS A 511 -49.65 1.86 -19.10
C LYS A 511 -50.48 1.81 -20.38
N SER A 512 -51.10 2.92 -20.76
CA SER A 512 -52.02 2.96 -21.89
C SER A 512 -51.29 3.11 -23.23
N SER A 513 -50.26 3.95 -23.27
CA SER A 513 -49.44 4.20 -24.46
C SER A 513 -48.18 3.32 -24.52
N GLY A 514 -47.76 2.73 -23.40
CA GLY A 514 -46.44 2.08 -23.29
C GLY A 514 -45.27 3.07 -23.36
N GLN A 515 -45.55 4.38 -23.34
CA GLN A 515 -44.54 5.42 -23.40
C GLN A 515 -43.76 5.42 -22.07
N LYS A 516 -42.45 5.25 -22.19
CA LYS A 516 -41.51 5.26 -21.07
C LYS A 516 -40.74 6.57 -21.07
N ASN A 517 -40.86 7.33 -19.98
CA ASN A 517 -39.93 8.40 -19.67
C ASN A 517 -39.01 7.91 -18.53
N LYS A 518 -37.79 7.52 -18.91
CA LYS A 518 -36.74 7.29 -17.93
C LYS A 518 -36.20 8.65 -17.53
N ILE A 519 -36.40 9.02 -16.26
CA ILE A 519 -35.93 10.29 -15.73
C ILE A 519 -34.80 9.95 -14.76
N THR A 520 -33.57 9.97 -15.26
CA THR A 520 -32.43 9.83 -14.36
C THR A 520 -32.38 11.07 -13.46
N ILE A 521 -32.14 10.86 -12.16
CA ILE A 521 -31.98 11.91 -11.14
C ILE A 521 -30.64 12.64 -11.35
N THR A 522 -30.36 13.09 -12.57
CA THR A 522 -29.15 13.82 -12.95
C THR A 522 -29.38 15.33 -12.94
N ASP A 523 -30.63 15.78 -13.10
CA ASP A 523 -30.98 17.21 -13.20
C ASP A 523 -31.71 17.71 -11.94
N VAL A 524 -31.20 17.36 -10.76
CA VAL A 524 -31.75 17.87 -9.48
C VAL A 524 -30.80 18.88 -8.85
N ASP A 525 -31.38 20.01 -8.43
CA ASP A 525 -30.76 21.09 -7.67
C ASP A 525 -29.66 20.61 -6.71
N GLY A 526 -28.41 20.99 -6.99
CA GLY A 526 -27.24 20.72 -6.14
C GLY A 526 -26.31 19.57 -6.58
N ARG A 527 -26.70 18.74 -7.56
CA ARG A 527 -25.81 17.71 -8.15
C ARG A 527 -24.89 18.30 -9.21
N LEU A 528 -23.72 17.68 -9.40
CA LEU A 528 -22.82 18.07 -10.49
C LEU A 528 -23.35 17.52 -11.82
N SER A 529 -23.51 18.41 -12.80
CA SER A 529 -23.74 18.02 -14.17
C SER A 529 -22.50 17.32 -14.75
N LYS A 530 -22.68 16.54 -15.82
CA LYS A 530 -21.55 15.89 -16.52
C LYS A 530 -20.51 16.90 -17.02
N GLU A 531 -20.94 18.09 -17.40
CA GLU A 531 -20.06 19.15 -17.88
C GLU A 531 -19.26 19.78 -16.73
N GLU A 532 -19.88 19.99 -15.57
CA GLU A 532 -19.16 20.43 -14.37
C GLU A 532 -18.14 19.39 -13.91
N ILE A 533 -18.50 18.09 -13.91
CA ILE A 533 -17.56 17.01 -13.60
C ILE A 533 -16.39 17.03 -14.58
N ARG A 534 -16.65 17.18 -15.89
CA ARG A 534 -15.59 17.26 -16.91
C ARG A 534 -14.65 18.44 -16.65
N LYS A 535 -15.20 19.60 -16.35
CA LYS A 535 -14.42 20.79 -15.99
C LYS A 535 -13.59 20.57 -14.73
N MET A 536 -14.17 19.94 -13.70
CA MET A 536 -13.44 19.61 -12.46
C MET A 536 -12.33 18.59 -12.68
N ILE A 537 -12.51 17.62 -13.59
CA ILE A 537 -11.45 16.69 -14.01
C ILE A 537 -10.33 17.47 -14.71
N GLU A 538 -10.65 18.36 -15.64
CA GLU A 538 -9.65 19.21 -16.33
C GLU A 538 -8.87 20.08 -15.32
N GLU A 539 -9.56 20.69 -14.35
CA GLU A 539 -8.92 21.45 -13.28
C GLU A 539 -8.05 20.56 -12.37
N ALA A 540 -8.50 19.35 -12.03
CA ALA A 540 -7.73 18.38 -11.25
C ALA A 540 -6.46 17.92 -11.99
N GLU A 541 -6.52 17.73 -13.31
CA GLU A 541 -5.37 17.44 -14.15
C GLU A 541 -4.38 18.62 -14.20
N MET A 542 -4.88 19.86 -14.29
CA MET A 542 -4.05 21.05 -14.19
C MET A 542 -3.33 21.13 -12.84
N TYR A 543 -4.04 20.95 -11.73
CA TYR A 543 -3.41 20.96 -10.40
C TYR A 543 -2.40 19.84 -10.24
N LYS A 544 -2.67 18.65 -10.78
CA LYS A 544 -1.69 17.55 -10.79
C LYS A 544 -0.41 17.93 -11.53
N ALA A 545 -0.51 18.59 -12.68
CA ALA A 545 0.66 19.05 -13.43
C ALA A 545 1.48 20.08 -12.63
N GLU A 546 0.81 21.00 -11.93
CA GLU A 546 1.45 21.96 -11.01
C GLU A 546 2.16 21.24 -9.84
N ASP A 547 1.50 20.24 -9.24
CA ASP A 547 2.06 19.44 -8.14
C ASP A 547 3.31 18.66 -8.63
N GLU A 548 3.30 18.11 -9.85
CA GLU A 548 4.44 17.44 -10.48
C GLU A 548 5.61 18.40 -10.78
N GLU A 549 5.32 19.62 -11.23
CA GLU A 549 6.32 20.66 -11.46
C GLU A 549 6.97 21.09 -10.14
N HIS A 550 6.17 21.31 -9.10
CA HIS A 550 6.66 21.62 -7.77
C HIS A 550 7.54 20.51 -7.21
N LYS A 551 7.13 19.24 -7.38
CA LYS A 551 7.92 18.08 -6.99
C LYS A 551 9.30 18.07 -7.67
N LYS A 552 9.37 18.31 -8.99
CA LYS A 552 10.64 18.41 -9.74
C LYS A 552 11.55 19.53 -9.21
N LYS A 553 10.95 20.66 -8.82
CA LYS A 553 11.65 21.80 -8.21
C LYS A 553 12.26 21.43 -6.87
N VAL A 554 11.49 20.79 -5.98
CA VAL A 554 11.97 20.29 -4.68
C VAL A 554 13.05 19.23 -4.86
N GLU A 555 12.89 18.28 -5.78
CA GLU A 555 13.89 17.25 -6.09
C GLU A 555 15.21 17.87 -6.59
N SER A 556 15.14 18.86 -7.47
CA SER A 556 16.34 19.55 -7.99
C SER A 556 17.05 20.37 -6.90
N LYS A 557 16.28 21.05 -6.04
CA LYS A 557 16.81 21.75 -4.87
C LYS A 557 17.51 20.78 -3.92
N ASN A 558 16.85 19.68 -3.56
CA ASN A 558 17.41 18.68 -2.65
C ASN A 558 18.65 18.01 -3.26
N ALA A 559 18.68 17.78 -4.56
CA ALA A 559 19.87 17.27 -5.26
C ALA A 559 21.05 18.23 -5.14
N LEU A 560 20.84 19.53 -5.37
CA LEU A 560 21.87 20.56 -5.20
C LEU A 560 22.36 20.63 -3.75
N GLU A 561 21.44 20.65 -2.79
CA GLU A 561 21.74 20.69 -1.36
C GLU A 561 22.56 19.46 -0.94
N ASN A 562 22.09 18.26 -1.25
CA ASN A 562 22.80 17.00 -0.96
C ASN A 562 24.18 16.96 -1.62
N TYR A 563 24.31 17.43 -2.86
CA TYR A 563 25.60 17.49 -3.54
C TYR A 563 26.55 18.46 -2.84
N ALA A 564 26.09 19.65 -2.47
CA ALA A 564 26.90 20.64 -1.74
C ALA A 564 27.40 20.09 -0.39
N TYR A 565 26.53 19.44 0.38
CA TYR A 565 26.89 18.79 1.64
C TYR A 565 27.86 17.62 1.44
N LYS A 566 27.59 16.74 0.47
CA LYS A 566 28.47 15.61 0.15
C LYS A 566 29.87 16.08 -0.27
N MET A 567 29.97 17.13 -1.07
CA MET A 567 31.26 17.70 -1.46
C MET A 567 31.97 18.31 -0.25
N ARG A 568 31.25 18.98 0.64
CA ARG A 568 31.83 19.53 1.87
C ARG A 568 32.51 18.46 2.70
N ASP A 569 31.82 17.35 2.93
CA ASP A 569 32.32 16.22 3.73
C ASP A 569 33.48 15.52 3.01
N THR A 570 33.42 15.40 1.68
CA THR A 570 34.50 14.80 0.86
C THR A 570 35.82 15.57 0.99
N PHE A 571 35.76 16.91 1.10
CA PHE A 571 36.95 17.76 1.12
C PHE A 571 37.42 18.18 2.51
N GLU A 572 36.67 17.84 3.57
CA GLU A 572 37.00 18.16 4.97
C GLU A 572 38.32 17.53 5.43
N GLU A 573 38.65 16.33 4.95
CA GLU A 573 39.90 15.60 5.25
C GLU A 573 40.85 15.46 4.03
N SER A 574 40.69 16.28 2.99
CA SER A 574 41.45 16.10 1.75
C SER A 574 42.94 16.45 1.87
N THR A 575 43.79 15.72 1.14
CA THR A 575 45.25 15.96 1.05
C THR A 575 45.63 17.00 -0.01
N LEU A 576 44.64 17.67 -0.62
CA LEU A 576 44.85 18.66 -1.67
C LEU A 576 45.55 19.92 -1.13
N PRO A 577 46.20 20.72 -2.01
CA PRO A 577 46.76 22.00 -1.62
C PRO A 577 45.72 22.90 -0.95
N GLN A 578 46.09 23.58 0.15
CA GLN A 578 45.17 24.46 0.91
C GLN A 578 44.46 25.52 0.06
N ALA A 579 45.07 25.96 -1.05
CA ALA A 579 44.47 26.92 -1.96
C ALA A 579 43.26 26.32 -2.72
N GLU A 580 43.36 25.08 -3.17
CA GLU A 580 42.29 24.32 -3.83
C GLU A 580 41.15 24.02 -2.85
N VAL A 581 41.50 23.57 -1.64
CA VAL A 581 40.53 23.28 -0.56
C VAL A 581 39.74 24.54 -0.19
N LYS A 582 40.40 25.69 -0.02
CA LYS A 582 39.71 26.97 0.25
C LYS A 582 38.78 27.39 -0.89
N LYS A 583 39.18 27.16 -2.14
CA LYS A 583 38.35 27.49 -3.31
C LYS A 583 37.07 26.65 -3.32
N ILE A 584 37.16 25.36 -3.02
CA ILE A 584 36.00 24.45 -2.93
C ILE A 584 35.08 24.87 -1.78
N HIS A 585 35.60 25.07 -0.57
CA HIS A 585 34.77 25.49 0.56
C HIS A 585 34.07 26.83 0.28
N SER A 586 34.76 27.78 -0.36
CA SER A 586 34.14 29.04 -0.77
C SER A 586 33.01 28.83 -1.79
N ALA A 587 33.17 27.91 -2.76
CA ALA A 587 32.13 27.62 -3.74
C ALA A 587 30.92 26.94 -3.08
N ILE A 588 31.15 25.96 -2.21
CA ILE A 588 30.10 25.28 -1.42
C ILE A 588 29.34 26.28 -0.55
N ASP A 589 30.04 27.12 0.21
CA ASP A 589 29.41 28.13 1.08
C ASP A 589 28.60 29.14 0.28
N GLN A 590 29.06 29.50 -0.93
CA GLN A 590 28.31 30.36 -1.84
C GLN A 590 27.05 29.67 -2.37
N THR A 591 27.13 28.39 -2.73
CA THR A 591 25.97 27.59 -3.16
C THR A 591 24.97 27.42 -2.03
N ILE A 592 25.40 27.13 -0.80
CA ILE A 592 24.51 27.04 0.37
C ILE A 592 23.84 28.39 0.67
N LYS A 593 24.62 29.49 0.69
CA LYS A 593 24.05 30.83 0.87
C LYS A 593 23.09 31.23 -0.26
N TRP A 594 23.35 30.77 -1.47
CA TRP A 594 22.46 31.00 -2.61
C TRP A 594 21.18 30.19 -2.44
N LEU A 595 21.25 28.91 -2.06
CA LEU A 595 20.10 28.07 -1.72
C LEU A 595 19.22 28.72 -0.64
N ASP A 596 19.82 29.21 0.45
CA ASP A 596 19.10 29.87 1.55
C ASP A 596 18.30 31.10 1.09
N ARG A 597 18.84 31.85 0.12
CA ARG A 597 18.20 33.08 -0.39
C ARG A 597 17.22 32.83 -1.52
N ASN A 598 17.37 31.72 -2.26
CA ASN A 598 16.64 31.44 -3.49
C ASN A 598 15.80 30.16 -3.36
N GLN A 599 15.07 30.04 -2.25
CA GLN A 599 14.18 28.91 -1.97
C GLN A 599 13.07 28.72 -3.01
N LEU A 600 12.75 29.79 -3.75
CA LEU A 600 11.71 29.81 -4.79
C LEU A 600 12.28 29.82 -6.22
N ALA A 601 13.58 29.57 -6.42
CA ALA A 601 14.19 29.49 -7.75
C ALA A 601 13.61 28.36 -8.61
N ASP A 602 13.65 28.50 -9.93
CA ASP A 602 13.11 27.48 -10.84
C ASP A 602 14.05 26.28 -11.01
N VAL A 603 13.53 25.20 -11.60
CA VAL A 603 14.26 23.92 -11.76
C VAL A 603 15.59 24.14 -12.47
N GLU A 604 15.58 24.95 -13.52
CA GLU A 604 16.72 25.30 -14.35
C GLU A 604 17.76 26.08 -13.54
N GLU A 605 17.35 27.02 -12.68
CA GLU A 605 18.27 27.77 -11.83
C GLU A 605 18.97 26.85 -10.80
N PHE A 606 18.26 25.88 -10.22
CA PHE A 606 18.87 24.88 -9.34
C PHE A 606 19.87 23.99 -10.10
N LYS A 607 19.54 23.59 -11.34
CA LYS A 607 20.42 22.78 -12.18
C LYS A 607 21.65 23.55 -12.63
N ASP A 608 21.50 24.78 -13.10
CA ASP A 608 22.61 25.65 -13.49
C ASP A 608 23.58 25.85 -12.32
N LYS A 609 23.04 26.04 -11.11
CA LYS A 609 23.86 26.18 -9.91
C LYS A 609 24.54 24.88 -9.48
N MET A 610 23.91 23.73 -9.76
CA MET A 610 24.51 22.41 -9.59
C MET A 610 25.66 22.20 -10.57
N GLU A 611 25.47 22.49 -11.85
CA GLU A 611 26.51 22.41 -12.89
C GLU A 611 27.69 23.35 -12.58
N GLU A 612 27.42 24.55 -12.06
CA GLU A 612 28.47 25.47 -11.60
C GLU A 612 29.32 24.84 -10.50
N LEU A 613 28.68 24.26 -9.46
CA LEU A 613 29.40 23.60 -8.37
C LEU A 613 30.13 22.34 -8.85
N GLU A 614 29.51 21.53 -9.69
CA GLU A 614 30.10 20.34 -10.31
C GLU A 614 31.33 20.69 -11.14
N SER A 615 31.30 21.79 -11.90
CA SER A 615 32.43 22.24 -12.73
C SER A 615 33.67 22.60 -11.90
N ILE A 616 33.47 23.04 -10.65
CA ILE A 616 34.53 23.39 -9.72
C ILE A 616 35.05 22.14 -8.99
N CYS A 617 34.14 21.27 -8.55
CA CYS A 617 34.50 20.08 -7.76
C CYS A 617 35.06 18.93 -8.61
N SER A 618 34.52 18.69 -9.82
CA SER A 618 34.85 17.51 -10.63
C SER A 618 36.33 17.36 -11.01
N PRO A 619 37.05 18.42 -11.42
CA PRO A 619 38.48 18.31 -11.74
C PRO A 619 39.33 17.86 -10.54
N LEU A 620 38.97 18.30 -9.33
CA LEU A 620 39.74 18.08 -8.10
C LEU A 620 39.43 16.73 -7.46
N ILE A 621 38.21 16.22 -7.65
CA ILE A 621 37.87 14.83 -7.33
C ILE A 621 38.77 13.87 -8.13
N ALA A 622 38.98 14.13 -9.42
CA ALA A 622 39.85 13.29 -10.25
C ALA A 622 41.31 13.25 -9.75
N GLU A 623 41.83 14.36 -9.23
CA GLU A 623 43.18 14.43 -8.64
C GLU A 623 43.27 13.66 -7.30
N THR A 624 42.27 13.77 -6.43
CA THR A 624 42.26 13.01 -5.15
C THR A 624 42.27 11.49 -5.36
N TYR A 625 41.66 10.97 -6.44
CA TYR A 625 41.71 9.55 -6.79
C TYR A 625 43.05 9.12 -7.42
N GLN A 626 43.79 10.03 -8.06
CA GLN A 626 45.13 9.74 -8.61
C GLN A 626 46.20 9.63 -7.51
N ASP A 627 46.14 10.49 -6.49
CA ASP A 627 47.10 10.45 -5.36
C ASP A 627 46.94 9.21 -4.48
N ALA A 628 45.71 8.70 -4.30
CA ALA A 628 45.46 7.45 -3.58
C ALA A 628 46.11 6.22 -4.26
N GLY A 629 46.27 6.25 -5.59
CA GLY A 629 46.94 5.19 -6.35
C GLY A 629 48.47 5.18 -6.20
N ILE A 630 49.09 6.34 -5.98
CA ILE A 630 50.55 6.50 -5.85
C ILE A 630 51.05 6.02 -4.48
N VAL A 631 50.26 6.25 -3.42
CA VAL A 631 50.57 5.81 -2.05
C VAL A 631 50.62 4.27 -1.93
N LEU A 632 49.75 3.55 -2.65
CA LEU A 632 49.74 2.07 -2.65
C LEU A 632 51.03 1.47 -3.26
N ILE A 633 51.62 2.13 -4.26
CA ILE A 633 52.83 1.64 -4.94
C ILE A 633 54.06 1.77 -4.03
N SER A 634 54.16 2.87 -3.27
CA SER A 634 55.26 3.11 -2.33
C SER A 634 55.24 2.14 -1.14
N LEU A 635 54.06 1.75 -0.65
CA LEU A 635 53.93 0.74 0.42
C LEU A 635 54.34 -0.66 -0.04
N CYS A 636 54.00 -1.07 -1.27
CA CYS A 636 54.38 -2.37 -1.83
C CYS A 636 55.90 -2.57 -1.98
N LEU A 637 56.65 -1.52 -2.32
CA LEU A 637 58.11 -1.58 -2.47
C LEU A 637 58.84 -1.77 -1.13
N SER A 638 58.31 -1.20 -0.04
CA SER A 638 58.89 -1.36 1.31
C SER A 638 58.69 -2.76 1.89
N LEU A 639 57.55 -3.39 1.61
CA LEU A 639 57.19 -4.73 2.11
C LEU A 639 57.98 -5.87 1.43
N LEU A 640 58.40 -5.68 0.18
CA LEU A 640 59.19 -6.65 -0.59
C LEU A 640 60.60 -6.87 -0.02
N HIS A 641 61.22 -5.85 0.57
CA HIS A 641 62.57 -5.94 1.15
C HIS A 641 62.58 -6.72 2.48
N THR A 642 61.54 -6.57 3.30
CA THR A 642 61.37 -7.32 4.56
C THR A 642 61.01 -8.78 4.35
N PHE A 643 60.33 -9.12 3.24
CA PHE A 643 59.88 -10.49 2.95
C PHE A 643 61.04 -11.44 2.59
N PHE A 644 62.09 -10.93 1.94
CA PHE A 644 63.23 -11.75 1.49
C PHE A 644 64.10 -12.26 2.65
N PHE A 645 64.22 -11.49 3.73
CA PHE A 645 64.95 -11.89 4.95
C PHE A 645 64.19 -12.92 5.79
N PHE A 646 62.86 -12.87 5.77
CA PHE A 646 62.00 -13.79 6.53
C PHE A 646 61.94 -15.20 5.92
N VAL A 647 62.01 -15.30 4.59
CA VAL A 647 61.92 -16.59 3.86
C VAL A 647 63.13 -17.49 4.12
N MET A 648 64.33 -16.94 4.29
CA MET A 648 65.53 -17.74 4.60
C MET A 648 65.57 -18.25 6.05
N HIS A 649 64.90 -17.55 6.98
CA HIS A 649 64.79 -17.99 8.37
C HIS A 649 63.65 -19.01 8.56
N ALA A 650 62.55 -18.87 7.80
CA ALA A 650 61.40 -19.76 7.85
C ALA A 650 61.65 -21.17 7.27
N LEU A 651 62.63 -21.32 6.38
CA LEU A 651 63.02 -22.62 5.80
C LEU A 651 63.69 -23.58 6.79
N ASN A 652 64.16 -23.09 7.95
CA ASN A 652 64.81 -23.89 8.99
C ASN A 652 63.87 -24.29 10.15
N MET A 653 62.62 -23.80 10.17
CA MET A 653 61.68 -23.95 11.30
C MET A 653 60.39 -24.72 10.98
N MET A 654 60.28 -25.41 9.83
CA MET A 654 59.07 -26.19 9.46
C MET A 654 59.30 -27.71 9.41
N ILE A 655 59.95 -28.26 10.45
CA ILE A 655 59.66 -29.62 10.96
C ILE A 655 58.84 -29.38 12.24
N GLU A 656 57.66 -30.01 12.33
CA GLU A 656 56.67 -29.99 13.42
C GLU A 656 55.50 -28.97 13.35
N ASN A 657 54.31 -29.54 13.12
CA ASN A 657 52.97 -29.16 13.60
C ASN A 657 52.31 -27.82 13.18
N SER A 658 51.46 -27.95 12.15
CA SER A 658 50.00 -27.73 12.13
C SER A 658 49.39 -26.68 13.07
N PHE A 659 48.84 -25.59 12.52
CA PHE A 659 47.40 -25.23 12.51
C PHE A 659 47.18 -23.93 11.73
N HIS A 660 46.38 -24.00 10.65
CA HIS A 660 46.03 -22.88 9.77
C HIS A 660 44.74 -22.18 10.23
N TYR A 661 44.77 -20.84 10.33
CA TYR A 661 43.61 -19.98 10.09
C TYR A 661 43.89 -19.19 8.81
N SER A 662 42.98 -19.28 7.83
CA SER A 662 43.04 -18.52 6.57
C SER A 662 41.73 -17.76 6.39
N ILE A 663 41.79 -16.44 6.47
CA ILE A 663 40.76 -15.50 6.02
C ILE A 663 40.84 -15.44 4.48
N PRO A 664 39.74 -15.60 3.70
CA PRO A 664 39.83 -15.52 2.25
C PRO A 664 39.91 -14.06 1.79
N LEU A 665 41.02 -13.69 1.12
CA LEU A 665 41.05 -12.52 0.23
C LEU A 665 39.99 -12.68 -0.87
N LEU A 666 39.14 -11.68 -1.03
CA LEU A 666 38.23 -11.56 -2.17
C LEU A 666 39.08 -11.23 -3.41
N VAL A 667 39.24 -12.19 -4.33
CA VAL A 667 39.89 -11.93 -5.63
C VAL A 667 38.88 -11.18 -6.51
N ILE A 668 39.06 -9.87 -6.67
CA ILE A 668 38.35 -9.06 -7.65
C ILE A 668 38.93 -9.43 -9.03
N GLY A 669 38.17 -10.17 -9.84
CA GLY A 669 38.54 -10.46 -11.23
C GLY A 669 38.54 -9.17 -12.08
N PRO A 670 39.20 -9.16 -13.25
CA PRO A 670 39.30 -7.97 -14.09
C PRO A 670 37.90 -7.53 -14.55
N THR A 671 37.64 -6.22 -14.57
CA THR A 671 36.32 -5.68 -14.98
C THR A 671 36.02 -5.86 -16.47
N SER A 672 37.06 -6.14 -17.27
CA SER A 672 36.95 -6.43 -18.70
C SER A 672 38.01 -7.41 -19.20
N GLY A 673 37.80 -8.01 -20.37
CA GLY A 673 38.83 -8.73 -21.14
C GLY A 673 38.40 -8.98 -22.59
N THR A 674 38.94 -10.00 -23.25
CA THR A 674 38.64 -10.36 -24.65
C THR A 674 38.28 -11.84 -24.78
N HIS A 675 37.68 -12.26 -25.91
CA HIS A 675 37.31 -13.66 -26.13
C HIS A 675 37.93 -14.26 -27.40
N PRO A 676 38.11 -15.60 -27.47
CA PRO A 676 38.85 -16.23 -28.55
C PRO A 676 38.18 -16.14 -29.93
N SER A 677 36.87 -15.86 -29.98
CA SER A 677 36.13 -15.80 -31.24
C SER A 677 36.31 -14.48 -31.97
N HIS A 678 36.46 -13.37 -31.22
CA HIS A 678 36.71 -12.01 -31.73
C HIS A 678 37.68 -11.31 -30.75
N PRO A 679 38.99 -11.48 -30.90
CA PRO A 679 40.00 -10.92 -29.98
C PRO A 679 39.94 -9.39 -29.83
N GLU A 680 39.43 -8.71 -30.86
CA GLU A 680 39.23 -7.26 -30.93
C GLU A 680 38.03 -6.77 -30.11
N HIS A 681 37.05 -7.64 -29.82
CA HIS A 681 35.86 -7.25 -29.07
C HIS A 681 36.11 -7.27 -27.56
N LYS A 682 35.53 -6.28 -26.86
CA LYS A 682 35.63 -6.18 -25.40
C LYS A 682 34.52 -6.98 -24.71
N LEU A 683 34.91 -7.85 -23.79
CA LEU A 683 34.04 -8.48 -22.80
C LEU A 683 34.02 -7.64 -21.53
N GLU A 684 32.83 -7.27 -21.05
CA GLU A 684 32.67 -6.50 -19.80
C GLU A 684 31.83 -7.27 -18.79
N LEU A 685 32.21 -7.18 -17.51
CA LEU A 685 31.44 -7.77 -16.42
C LEU A 685 30.16 -6.97 -16.19
N LYS A 686 29.00 -7.61 -16.40
CA LYS A 686 27.68 -6.99 -16.26
C LYS A 686 26.74 -7.90 -15.47
N ASN A 687 25.82 -7.30 -14.72
CA ASN A 687 24.81 -8.04 -13.96
C ASN A 687 23.45 -7.97 -14.67
N TYR A 688 22.85 -9.13 -14.96
CA TYR A 688 21.60 -9.21 -15.70
C TYR A 688 20.58 -10.12 -15.00
N LYS A 689 19.31 -9.70 -14.99
CA LYS A 689 18.19 -10.48 -14.41
C LYS A 689 17.76 -11.70 -15.23
N LYS A 690 18.27 -11.91 -16.46
CA LYS A 690 17.87 -13.01 -17.35
C LYS A 690 18.90 -14.16 -17.36
N PRO A 691 18.47 -15.44 -17.39
CA PRO A 691 19.36 -16.58 -17.67
C PRO A 691 20.14 -16.37 -18.95
N TYR A 692 21.32 -16.96 -18.99
CA TYR A 692 22.12 -17.06 -20.20
C TYR A 692 22.81 -18.41 -20.31
N THR A 693 23.33 -18.73 -21.49
CA THR A 693 24.17 -19.92 -21.70
C THR A 693 25.60 -19.44 -21.92
N CYS A 694 26.53 -19.89 -21.07
CA CYS A 694 27.93 -19.53 -21.21
C CYS A 694 28.51 -20.13 -22.49
N ASP A 695 29.08 -19.30 -23.37
CA ASP A 695 29.67 -19.73 -24.62
C ASP A 695 30.93 -20.58 -24.47
N GLY A 696 31.59 -20.49 -23.31
CA GLY A 696 32.77 -21.27 -22.98
C GLY A 696 32.42 -22.71 -22.58
N CYS A 697 31.72 -22.90 -21.45
CA CYS A 697 31.42 -24.23 -20.93
C CYS A 697 30.06 -24.80 -21.39
N LYS A 698 29.23 -24.01 -22.06
CA LYS A 698 27.88 -24.35 -22.54
C LYS A 698 26.87 -24.69 -21.43
N GLU A 699 27.13 -24.26 -20.20
CA GLU A 699 26.20 -24.38 -19.07
C GLU A 699 25.39 -23.10 -18.86
N GLN A 700 24.18 -23.24 -18.30
CA GLN A 700 23.35 -22.09 -17.96
C GLN A 700 23.97 -21.30 -16.79
N GLY A 701 23.96 -19.97 -16.89
CA GLY A 701 24.38 -19.03 -15.87
C GLY A 701 23.32 -17.98 -15.58
N PHE A 702 23.51 -17.26 -14.46
CA PHE A 702 22.63 -16.19 -14.00
C PHE A 702 23.44 -15.09 -13.32
N GLY A 703 22.88 -13.88 -13.24
CA GLY A 703 23.52 -12.75 -12.56
C GLY A 703 24.74 -12.21 -13.31
N SER A 704 25.82 -11.97 -12.58
CA SER A 704 27.07 -11.36 -13.07
C SER A 704 27.77 -12.24 -14.11
N ARG A 705 27.96 -11.70 -15.31
CA ARG A 705 28.57 -12.38 -16.46
C ARG A 705 29.46 -11.45 -17.27
N TYR A 706 30.47 -12.00 -17.93
CA TYR A 706 31.17 -11.25 -18.96
C TYR A 706 30.36 -11.31 -20.25
N ARG A 707 29.95 -10.15 -20.77
CA ARG A 707 29.21 -10.05 -22.03
C ARG A 707 29.91 -9.10 -22.98
N CYS A 708 30.02 -9.51 -24.24
CA CYS A 708 30.40 -8.64 -25.33
C CYS A 708 29.11 -8.09 -25.96
N ASP A 709 28.95 -6.77 -25.97
CA ASP A 709 27.75 -6.16 -26.57
C ASP A 709 27.79 -6.20 -28.11
N GLU A 710 28.98 -6.30 -28.71
CA GLU A 710 29.16 -6.29 -30.17
C GLU A 710 28.68 -7.60 -30.81
N CYS A 711 28.96 -8.75 -30.19
CA CYS A 711 28.64 -10.07 -30.75
C CYS A 711 27.78 -10.96 -29.84
N ASN A 712 27.30 -10.43 -28.70
CA ASN A 712 26.53 -11.17 -27.70
C ASN A 712 27.23 -12.42 -27.13
N TYR A 713 28.57 -12.47 -27.15
CA TYR A 713 29.33 -13.56 -26.55
C TYR A 713 29.31 -13.45 -25.02
N GLU A 714 28.97 -14.53 -24.33
CA GLU A 714 28.74 -14.53 -22.88
C GLU A 714 29.57 -15.59 -22.15
N LEU A 715 30.29 -15.22 -21.08
CA LEU A 715 31.07 -16.13 -20.25
C LEU A 715 30.67 -16.04 -18.77
N HIS A 716 30.68 -17.18 -18.07
CA HIS A 716 30.73 -17.18 -16.60
C HIS A 716 32.01 -16.51 -16.12
N LYS A 717 31.97 -15.95 -14.90
CA LYS A 717 33.16 -15.33 -14.27
C LYS A 717 34.34 -16.30 -14.20
N ASP A 718 34.10 -17.55 -13.80
CA ASP A 718 35.12 -18.60 -13.74
C ASP A 718 35.56 -19.11 -15.12
N CYS A 719 34.73 -18.96 -16.16
CA CYS A 719 35.12 -19.29 -17.53
C CYS A 719 36.04 -18.23 -18.15
N MET A 720 35.96 -16.99 -17.66
CA MET A 720 36.86 -15.90 -18.04
C MET A 720 38.22 -15.98 -17.33
N LEU A 721 38.23 -16.41 -16.07
CA LEU A 721 39.44 -16.54 -15.24
C LEU A 721 40.23 -17.84 -15.50
N ASN A 722 40.36 -18.23 -16.77
CA ASN A 722 40.94 -19.50 -17.17
C ASN A 722 42.47 -19.56 -16.96
N THR A 723 42.91 -20.01 -15.79
CA THR A 723 44.34 -20.34 -15.59
C THR A 723 44.69 -21.62 -16.37
N GLN A 724 45.87 -21.66 -17.01
CA GLN A 724 46.33 -22.84 -17.78
C GLN A 724 46.36 -24.12 -16.94
N VAL A 725 46.67 -24.00 -15.65
CA VAL A 725 46.77 -25.11 -14.70
C VAL A 725 46.03 -24.75 -13.42
N THR A 726 45.42 -25.75 -12.77
CA THR A 726 44.86 -25.64 -11.43
C THR A 726 44.99 -26.93 -10.64
N SER A 727 45.00 -26.82 -9.32
CA SER A 727 44.65 -27.91 -8.41
C SER A 727 43.27 -27.64 -7.81
N HIS A 728 42.64 -28.66 -7.23
CA HIS A 728 41.41 -28.51 -6.47
C HIS A 728 41.59 -29.20 -5.12
N GLU A 729 41.17 -28.53 -4.03
CA GLU A 729 41.27 -29.03 -2.65
C GLU A 729 40.76 -30.47 -2.45
N PHE A 730 39.76 -30.91 -3.23
CA PHE A 730 39.17 -32.24 -3.17
C PHE A 730 39.99 -33.34 -3.84
N TYR A 731 40.79 -32.97 -4.83
CA TYR A 731 41.66 -33.88 -5.56
C TYR A 731 43.10 -33.52 -5.18
N LYS A 732 43.44 -33.67 -3.90
CA LYS A 732 44.77 -33.37 -3.37
C LYS A 732 45.84 -34.08 -4.21
N GLY A 733 46.83 -33.33 -4.67
CA GLY A 733 47.91 -33.83 -5.53
C GLY A 733 47.55 -33.99 -7.01
N VAL A 734 46.29 -33.74 -7.41
CA VAL A 734 45.86 -33.80 -8.82
C VAL A 734 45.99 -32.42 -9.46
N ILE A 735 46.72 -32.39 -10.57
CA ILE A 735 46.88 -31.21 -11.41
C ILE A 735 45.95 -31.33 -12.60
N PHE A 736 45.13 -30.31 -12.84
CA PHE A 736 44.26 -30.19 -13.99
C PHE A 736 44.79 -29.12 -14.94
N LYS A 737 44.80 -29.41 -16.23
CA LYS A 737 45.11 -28.46 -17.30
C LYS A 737 43.82 -27.99 -17.95
N PHE A 738 43.77 -26.72 -18.32
CA PHE A 738 42.62 -26.15 -19.03
C PHE A 738 42.65 -26.51 -20.51
N PHE A 739 41.51 -26.90 -21.05
CA PHE A 739 41.30 -27.15 -22.47
C PHE A 739 40.02 -26.46 -22.95
N ASN A 740 40.07 -25.85 -24.14
CA ASN A 740 38.90 -25.25 -24.77
C ASN A 740 37.84 -26.29 -25.19
N GLN A 741 38.26 -27.54 -25.39
CA GLN A 741 37.39 -28.68 -25.68
C GLN A 741 37.97 -29.93 -25.03
N LEU A 742 37.11 -30.86 -24.65
CA LEU A 742 37.50 -32.13 -24.05
C LEU A 742 38.42 -32.93 -24.99
N PRO A 743 39.58 -33.45 -24.51
CA PRO A 743 40.43 -34.32 -25.31
C PRO A 743 39.69 -35.54 -25.87
N LYS A 744 40.14 -36.06 -27.01
CA LYS A 744 39.54 -37.26 -27.63
C LYS A 744 39.81 -38.49 -26.73
N LYS A 745 38.78 -39.33 -26.50
CA LYS A 745 38.81 -40.60 -25.72
C LYS A 745 38.86 -40.50 -24.18
N VAL A 746 38.36 -39.42 -23.57
CA VAL A 746 38.19 -39.33 -22.10
C VAL A 746 36.71 -39.28 -21.70
N CYS A 747 36.44 -39.50 -20.41
CA CYS A 747 35.09 -39.47 -19.84
C CYS A 747 34.38 -38.15 -20.16
N LYS A 748 33.13 -38.19 -20.62
CA LYS A 748 32.39 -37.00 -21.05
C LYS A 748 31.63 -36.29 -19.94
N SER A 749 31.79 -36.70 -18.68
CA SER A 749 31.12 -36.07 -17.54
C SER A 749 32.10 -35.37 -16.61
N CYS A 750 31.66 -34.30 -15.97
CA CYS A 750 32.37 -33.63 -14.89
C CYS A 750 32.31 -34.47 -13.61
N ASP A 751 33.46 -34.72 -12.98
CA ASP A 751 33.59 -35.50 -11.76
C ASP A 751 33.08 -34.78 -10.50
N ALA A 752 32.79 -33.47 -10.59
CA ALA A 752 32.19 -32.69 -9.49
C ALA A 752 30.66 -32.74 -9.51
N CYS A 753 30.03 -32.30 -10.59
CA CYS A 753 28.57 -32.16 -10.70
C CYS A 753 27.90 -33.30 -11.47
N GLY A 754 28.64 -34.16 -12.17
CA GLY A 754 28.11 -35.24 -12.99
C GLY A 754 27.52 -34.84 -14.35
N LYS A 755 27.45 -33.53 -14.69
CA LYS A 755 26.94 -33.05 -15.99
C LYS A 755 27.92 -33.37 -17.14
N ALA A 756 27.38 -33.45 -18.36
CA ALA A 756 28.19 -33.63 -19.56
C ALA A 756 29.10 -32.41 -19.81
N ILE A 757 30.27 -32.65 -20.41
CA ILE A 757 31.23 -31.61 -20.76
C ILE A 757 31.12 -31.34 -22.26
N ASN A 758 30.60 -30.16 -22.58
CA ASN A 758 30.31 -29.74 -23.94
C ASN A 758 31.15 -28.54 -24.41
N GLY A 759 32.16 -28.14 -23.62
CA GLY A 759 32.99 -26.96 -23.90
C GLY A 759 34.24 -26.92 -23.01
N PHE A 760 34.56 -25.74 -22.50
CA PHE A 760 35.72 -25.51 -21.63
C PHE A 760 35.77 -26.49 -20.46
N VAL A 761 36.95 -27.07 -20.23
CA VAL A 761 37.16 -28.14 -19.24
C VAL A 761 38.55 -28.09 -18.63
N TYR A 762 38.62 -28.38 -17.33
CA TYR A 762 39.84 -28.72 -16.63
C TYR A 762 40.00 -30.24 -16.62
N HIS A 763 41.00 -30.77 -17.33
CA HIS A 763 41.26 -32.21 -17.44
C HIS A 763 42.61 -32.56 -16.80
N SER A 764 42.63 -33.64 -16.02
CA SER A 764 43.86 -34.24 -15.51
C SER A 764 44.27 -35.43 -16.38
N GLU A 765 45.37 -35.28 -17.11
CA GLU A 765 45.91 -36.34 -17.99
C GLU A 765 46.33 -37.59 -17.20
N VAL A 766 46.82 -37.41 -15.97
CA VAL A 766 47.31 -38.49 -15.11
C VAL A 766 46.16 -39.26 -14.47
N GLU A 767 45.14 -38.55 -13.99
CA GLU A 767 44.06 -39.12 -13.17
C GLU A 767 42.77 -39.36 -13.96
N GLY A 768 42.72 -38.92 -15.22
CA GLY A 768 41.55 -39.08 -16.10
C GLY A 768 40.30 -38.30 -15.66
N LYS A 769 40.45 -37.32 -14.75
CA LYS A 769 39.35 -36.57 -14.13
C LYS A 769 39.07 -35.27 -14.86
N ASN A 770 37.80 -34.85 -14.88
CA ASN A 770 37.34 -33.65 -15.55
C ASN A 770 36.50 -32.74 -14.64
N LEU A 771 36.72 -31.43 -14.75
CA LEU A 771 35.96 -30.41 -14.04
C LEU A 771 35.48 -29.32 -15.00
N HIS A 772 34.21 -28.90 -14.87
CA HIS A 772 33.79 -27.62 -15.45
C HIS A 772 34.54 -26.47 -14.76
N PRO A 773 34.83 -25.37 -15.46
CA PRO A 773 35.44 -24.19 -14.85
C PRO A 773 34.68 -23.66 -13.62
N CYS A 774 33.35 -23.65 -13.63
CA CYS A 774 32.54 -23.25 -12.48
C CYS A 774 32.60 -24.26 -11.31
N CYS A 775 32.78 -25.56 -11.59
CA CYS A 775 32.92 -26.59 -10.57
C CYS A 775 34.28 -26.54 -9.87
N ARG A 776 35.29 -25.92 -10.48
CA ARG A 776 36.61 -25.69 -9.86
C ARG A 776 36.53 -24.79 -8.63
N SER A 777 35.59 -23.84 -8.64
CA SER A 777 35.44 -22.82 -7.60
C SER A 777 34.62 -23.29 -6.40
N LEU A 778 34.15 -24.55 -6.40
CA LEU A 778 33.41 -25.14 -5.28
C LEU A 778 34.27 -25.21 -4.00
N LYS A 779 33.71 -24.81 -2.86
CA LYS A 779 34.38 -24.84 -1.56
C LYS A 779 34.16 -26.16 -0.85
N ASN A 780 35.19 -26.64 -0.14
CA ASN A 780 35.11 -27.86 0.66
C ASN A 780 34.16 -27.76 1.84
N THR A 781 34.09 -26.57 2.42
CA THR A 781 33.22 -26.30 3.55
C THR A 781 32.43 -25.03 3.27
N ILE A 782 31.12 -25.08 3.53
CA ILE A 782 30.21 -23.93 3.47
C ILE A 782 29.61 -23.81 4.87
N SER A 783 29.99 -22.77 5.59
CA SER A 783 29.40 -22.44 6.89
C SER A 783 28.30 -21.41 6.71
N ILE A 784 27.17 -21.66 7.35
CA ILE A 784 25.99 -20.80 7.30
C ILE A 784 25.62 -20.41 8.71
N GLU A 785 25.41 -19.11 8.92
CA GLU A 785 24.94 -18.54 10.18
C GLU A 785 23.58 -17.87 9.92
N GLY A 786 22.61 -18.09 10.81
CA GLY A 786 21.29 -17.44 10.70
C GLY A 786 20.60 -17.31 12.06
N ALA A 787 19.85 -16.21 12.23
CA ALA A 787 19.09 -15.94 13.45
C ALA A 787 17.85 -16.85 13.54
N ASN A 788 17.60 -17.42 14.72
CA ASN A 788 16.42 -18.21 14.98
C ASN A 788 15.22 -17.30 15.32
N GLU A 789 14.41 -16.95 14.32
CA GLU A 789 13.12 -16.30 14.56
C GLU A 789 12.10 -17.31 15.08
N ASN A 790 12.11 -17.50 16.40
CA ASN A 790 10.97 -18.03 17.15
C ASN A 790 10.62 -16.99 18.21
N GLY A 791 9.39 -16.49 18.15
CA GLY A 791 8.90 -15.46 19.05
C GLY A 791 9.06 -15.85 20.53
N LYS A 792 9.53 -14.86 21.30
CA LYS A 792 9.78 -14.82 22.75
C LYS A 792 11.21 -15.21 23.16
N ASP A 793 12.02 -14.15 23.26
CA ASP A 793 13.21 -13.97 24.08
C ASP A 793 14.44 -14.88 23.82
N LYS A 794 15.51 -14.22 23.33
CA LYS A 794 16.91 -14.65 23.03
C LYS A 794 17.20 -15.10 21.59
N GLU A 795 18.01 -14.30 20.91
CA GLU A 795 18.68 -14.62 19.64
C GLU A 795 19.68 -15.78 19.83
N GLU A 796 19.27 -17.02 19.54
CA GLU A 796 20.22 -18.10 19.25
C GLU A 796 20.57 -18.09 17.76
N PHE A 797 21.82 -17.81 17.43
CA PHE A 797 22.35 -18.00 16.08
C PHE A 797 22.57 -19.49 15.82
N ILE A 798 21.91 -20.03 14.79
CA ILE A 798 22.16 -21.40 14.35
C ILE A 798 23.27 -21.36 13.31
N SER A 799 24.46 -21.86 13.66
CA SER A 799 25.54 -22.10 12.71
C SER A 799 25.48 -23.54 12.19
N VAL A 800 25.23 -23.75 10.90
CA VAL A 800 25.30 -25.07 10.25
C VAL A 800 26.44 -25.07 9.24
N THR A 801 27.41 -25.95 9.45
CA THR A 801 28.52 -26.15 8.52
C THR A 801 28.24 -27.36 7.63
N PHE A 802 28.30 -27.18 6.31
CA PHE A 802 28.20 -28.24 5.31
C PHE A 802 29.58 -28.55 4.75
N LYS A 803 29.89 -29.84 4.58
CA LYS A 803 31.14 -30.32 3.98
C LYS A 803 30.85 -31.12 2.74
N LEU A 804 31.73 -31.05 1.75
CA LEU A 804 31.60 -31.81 0.51
C LEU A 804 32.05 -33.27 0.75
N HIS A 805 31.20 -34.23 0.40
CA HIS A 805 31.47 -35.66 0.48
C HIS A 805 31.30 -36.32 -0.88
N LYS A 806 32.22 -37.24 -1.22
CA LYS A 806 32.20 -38.01 -2.47
C LYS A 806 31.12 -39.11 -2.46
N GLN A 807 30.73 -39.61 -1.29
CA GLN A 807 29.68 -40.61 -1.13
C GLN A 807 28.48 -40.01 -0.41
N VAL A 808 27.29 -40.31 -0.91
CA VAL A 808 26.02 -39.84 -0.36
C VAL A 808 25.69 -40.62 0.91
N LEU A 809 25.64 -39.93 2.05
CA LEU A 809 25.38 -40.54 3.37
C LEU A 809 23.88 -40.64 3.70
N GLY A 810 23.02 -39.88 3.00
CA GLY A 810 21.57 -39.82 3.20
C GLY A 810 20.83 -39.32 1.94
N LYS A 811 19.50 -39.36 1.91
CA LYS A 811 18.74 -38.91 0.73
C LYS A 811 18.92 -37.40 0.52
N CYS A 812 19.16 -36.98 -0.73
CA CYS A 812 19.20 -35.56 -1.09
C CYS A 812 17.83 -34.92 -0.85
N ILE A 813 17.80 -33.79 -0.14
CA ILE A 813 16.55 -33.09 0.22
C ILE A 813 15.78 -32.62 -1.02
N TRP A 814 16.49 -32.28 -2.09
CA TRP A 814 15.86 -31.80 -3.31
C TRP A 814 15.20 -32.91 -4.13
N CYS A 815 15.94 -33.99 -4.43
CA CYS A 815 15.43 -35.02 -5.34
C CYS A 815 14.93 -36.29 -4.64
N ASP A 816 14.99 -36.35 -3.31
CA ASP A 816 14.71 -37.51 -2.45
C ASP A 816 15.47 -38.81 -2.80
N LYS A 817 16.54 -38.72 -3.60
CA LYS A 817 17.37 -39.87 -4.01
C LYS A 817 18.66 -39.93 -3.21
N LYS A 818 19.12 -41.15 -2.91
CA LYS A 818 20.45 -41.43 -2.34
C LYS A 818 21.58 -41.41 -3.38
N SER A 819 21.25 -41.42 -4.66
CA SER A 819 22.24 -41.38 -5.74
C SER A 819 21.76 -40.43 -6.83
N LEU A 820 22.73 -39.85 -7.56
CA LEU A 820 22.50 -39.04 -8.74
C LEU A 820 22.07 -39.91 -9.93
N GLY A 821 20.84 -40.44 -9.86
CA GLY A 821 20.19 -41.08 -11.00
C GLY A 821 19.82 -40.01 -12.04
N GLY A 822 20.73 -39.77 -12.98
CA GLY A 822 20.60 -38.78 -14.06
C GLY A 822 21.92 -38.34 -14.71
N SER A 823 23.08 -38.59 -14.09
CA SER A 823 24.37 -38.45 -14.78
C SER A 823 24.63 -39.66 -15.68
N SER A 824 25.26 -39.44 -16.82
CA SER A 824 25.64 -40.50 -17.78
C SER A 824 26.62 -41.54 -17.21
N SER A 825 27.09 -41.36 -15.97
CA SER A 825 28.04 -42.23 -15.27
C SER A 825 27.52 -42.86 -13.98
N GLY A 826 26.27 -42.60 -13.58
CA GLY A 826 25.55 -43.33 -12.51
C GLY A 826 26.09 -43.27 -11.08
N ILE A 827 27.34 -42.84 -10.82
CA ILE A 827 27.96 -42.94 -9.47
C ILE A 827 28.85 -41.73 -9.10
N ASN A 828 29.20 -40.82 -10.01
CA ASN A 828 30.28 -39.84 -9.74
C ASN A 828 29.79 -38.39 -9.63
N GLY A 829 29.31 -37.99 -8.46
CA GLY A 829 29.07 -36.59 -8.13
C GLY A 829 29.14 -36.34 -6.63
N TRP A 830 29.57 -35.13 -6.25
CA TRP A 830 29.74 -34.78 -4.84
C TRP A 830 28.44 -34.29 -4.21
N SER A 831 28.37 -34.35 -2.88
CA SER A 831 27.23 -33.87 -2.09
C SER A 831 27.69 -33.04 -0.91
N TYR A 832 26.98 -31.95 -0.62
CA TYR A 832 27.13 -31.22 0.62
C TYR A 832 26.35 -31.91 1.73
N VAL A 833 27.05 -32.23 2.83
CA VAL A 833 26.49 -32.87 4.02
C VAL A 833 26.71 -31.96 5.21
N SER A 834 25.64 -31.63 5.92
CA SER A 834 25.70 -30.86 7.17
C SER A 834 26.52 -31.57 8.26
N GLY A 835 27.10 -30.81 9.18
CA GLY A 835 27.86 -31.34 10.32
C GLY A 835 27.04 -32.27 11.23
N CYS A 836 25.73 -32.04 11.34
CA CYS A 836 24.80 -32.94 12.04
C CYS A 836 24.42 -34.19 11.21
N LYS A 837 24.89 -34.32 9.97
CA LYS A 837 24.61 -35.42 9.02
C LYS A 837 23.14 -35.61 8.67
N VAL A 838 22.27 -34.65 8.99
CA VAL A 838 20.82 -34.69 8.70
C VAL A 838 20.52 -34.15 7.31
N TYR A 839 21.17 -33.04 6.93
CA TYR A 839 20.92 -32.37 5.65
C TYR A 839 21.92 -32.81 4.58
N HIS A 840 21.40 -33.24 3.42
CA HIS A 840 22.17 -33.72 2.27
C HIS A 840 21.68 -33.04 0.99
N PHE A 841 22.61 -32.51 0.20
CA PHE A 841 22.33 -31.91 -1.11
C PHE A 841 23.33 -32.39 -2.16
N HIS A 842 22.87 -32.96 -3.26
CA HIS A 842 23.76 -33.22 -4.40
C HIS A 842 24.20 -31.90 -5.04
N VAL A 843 25.48 -31.77 -5.42
CA VAL A 843 25.99 -30.58 -6.14
C VAL A 843 25.21 -30.32 -7.43
N TYR A 844 24.83 -31.38 -8.14
CA TYR A 844 23.94 -31.28 -9.30
C TYR A 844 22.59 -30.65 -8.96
N CYS A 845 21.93 -31.14 -7.91
CA CYS A 845 20.63 -30.66 -7.48
C CYS A 845 20.69 -29.19 -7.04
N THR A 846 21.79 -28.76 -6.41
CA THR A 846 21.96 -27.34 -6.05
C THR A 846 21.99 -26.43 -7.27
N ALA A 847 22.56 -26.87 -8.41
CA ALA A 847 22.54 -26.09 -9.65
C ALA A 847 21.14 -26.01 -10.28
N GLU A 848 20.42 -27.14 -10.37
CA GLU A 848 19.05 -27.19 -10.89
C GLU A 848 18.06 -26.40 -10.02
N MET A 849 18.23 -26.42 -8.69
CA MET A 849 17.47 -25.57 -7.77
C MET A 849 17.66 -24.08 -8.06
N LEU A 850 18.90 -23.64 -8.28
CA LEU A 850 19.20 -22.24 -8.62
C LEU A 850 18.52 -21.86 -9.94
N LEU A 851 18.51 -22.77 -10.92
CA LEU A 851 17.84 -22.59 -12.21
C LEU A 851 16.33 -22.39 -12.06
N GLU A 852 15.66 -23.20 -11.24
CA GLU A 852 14.22 -23.09 -10.98
C GLU A 852 13.83 -21.86 -10.15
N GLY A 853 14.61 -21.55 -9.10
CA GLY A 853 14.40 -20.34 -8.29
C GLY A 853 14.54 -19.05 -9.12
N TRP A 854 15.46 -19.03 -10.07
CA TRP A 854 15.70 -17.83 -10.89
C TRP A 854 14.60 -17.65 -11.94
N LYS A 855 14.18 -18.75 -12.60
CA LYS A 855 13.07 -18.72 -13.57
C LYS A 855 11.74 -18.30 -12.95
N SER A 856 11.53 -18.61 -11.68
CA SER A 856 10.33 -18.23 -10.93
C SER A 856 10.37 -16.82 -10.33
N GLY A 857 11.50 -16.09 -10.46
CA GLY A 857 11.66 -14.75 -9.89
C GLY A 857 11.75 -14.74 -8.36
N THR A 858 11.96 -15.89 -7.72
CA THR A 858 11.85 -16.08 -6.25
C THR A 858 13.14 -15.76 -5.49
N PHE A 859 14.18 -15.25 -6.16
CA PHE A 859 15.43 -14.86 -5.49
C PHE A 859 15.28 -13.63 -4.58
N GLU A 860 14.37 -12.70 -4.89
CA GLU A 860 14.04 -11.56 -4.01
C GLU A 860 13.07 -11.97 -2.88
N ASN A 861 12.33 -13.08 -3.03
CA ASN A 861 11.37 -13.63 -2.06
C ASN A 861 11.64 -15.13 -1.80
N LEU A 862 12.59 -15.44 -0.91
CA LEU A 862 12.95 -16.83 -0.52
C LEU A 862 11.87 -17.60 0.25
N GLU A 863 10.61 -17.15 0.25
CA GLU A 863 9.49 -17.95 0.75
C GLU A 863 9.13 -19.10 -0.19
N PHE A 864 9.36 -18.94 -1.50
CA PHE A 864 8.95 -19.88 -2.54
C PHE A 864 10.15 -20.58 -3.20
N LEU A 865 10.67 -21.62 -2.56
CA LEU A 865 11.31 -22.68 -3.35
C LEU A 865 10.18 -23.53 -3.94
N PRO A 866 10.10 -23.73 -5.27
CA PRO A 866 9.14 -24.66 -5.84
C PRO A 866 9.37 -26.05 -5.22
N GLN A 867 8.28 -26.73 -4.82
CA GLN A 867 8.39 -28.16 -4.56
C GLN A 867 8.76 -28.83 -5.89
N PRO A 868 9.86 -29.60 -5.95
CA PRO A 868 10.29 -30.21 -7.19
C PRO A 868 9.13 -31.04 -7.73
N SER A 869 8.81 -30.83 -9.01
CA SER A 869 7.68 -31.45 -9.69
C SER A 869 7.71 -32.96 -9.50
N GLY A 870 6.83 -33.48 -8.64
CA GLY A 870 6.59 -34.92 -8.49
C GLY A 870 7.12 -35.63 -7.24
N SER A 871 7.22 -35.00 -6.06
CA SER A 871 7.51 -35.75 -4.81
C SER A 871 6.60 -35.41 -3.63
N LYS A 872 6.01 -36.45 -3.03
CA LYS A 872 5.15 -36.41 -1.84
C LYS A 872 6.00 -36.18 -0.58
N PHE A 873 6.20 -34.93 -0.16
CA PHE A 873 6.75 -34.63 1.16
C PHE A 873 5.62 -34.29 2.15
N GLY A 874 4.94 -35.34 2.62
CA GLY A 874 4.13 -35.29 3.84
C GLY A 874 5.02 -35.60 5.04
N GLY A 875 5.27 -34.59 5.88
CA GLY A 875 5.83 -34.77 7.22
C GLY A 875 7.36 -34.80 7.30
N ILE A 876 7.98 -33.62 7.41
CA ILE A 876 9.14 -33.28 8.26
C ILE A 876 9.23 -31.74 8.25
N GLY A 877 9.08 -31.11 9.43
CA GLY A 877 8.62 -29.73 9.61
C GLY A 877 9.55 -28.56 9.26
N GLY A 878 9.02 -27.34 9.45
CA GLY A 878 9.55 -26.05 8.99
C GLY A 878 11.01 -25.68 9.33
N LYS A 879 11.68 -26.40 10.24
CA LYS A 879 13.13 -26.24 10.49
C LYS A 879 13.99 -26.71 9.30
N CYS A 880 13.61 -27.78 8.62
CA CYS A 880 14.36 -28.29 7.46
C CYS A 880 14.28 -27.34 6.25
N SER A 881 13.12 -26.69 6.08
CA SER A 881 12.92 -25.67 5.04
C SER A 881 13.80 -24.44 5.29
N LYS A 882 13.86 -23.94 6.53
CA LYS A 882 14.72 -22.79 6.90
C LYS A 882 16.22 -23.08 6.64
N ILE A 883 16.75 -24.21 7.10
CA ILE A 883 18.18 -24.55 6.90
C ILE A 883 18.50 -24.75 5.40
N GLY A 884 17.60 -25.39 4.63
CA GLY A 884 17.75 -25.51 3.18
C GLY A 884 17.78 -24.15 2.47
N LYS A 885 16.94 -23.19 2.90
CA LYS A 885 16.90 -21.82 2.35
C LYS A 885 18.18 -21.03 2.62
N ILE A 886 18.71 -21.09 3.84
CA ILE A 886 19.94 -20.35 4.16
C ILE A 886 21.16 -21.00 3.48
N PHE A 887 21.19 -22.34 3.38
CA PHE A 887 22.19 -23.05 2.58
C PHE A 887 22.17 -22.65 1.10
N PHE A 888 20.98 -22.46 0.55
CA PHE A 888 20.82 -21.98 -0.82
C PHE A 888 21.35 -20.56 -1.02
N LYS A 889 21.07 -19.60 -0.11
CA LYS A 889 21.64 -18.24 -0.18
C LYS A 889 23.17 -18.28 -0.19
N ALA A 890 23.76 -19.08 0.68
CA ALA A 890 25.21 -19.21 0.78
C ALA A 890 25.82 -19.78 -0.52
N ILE A 891 25.27 -20.87 -1.06
CA ILE A 891 25.75 -21.45 -2.33
C ILE A 891 25.56 -20.49 -3.51
N ALA A 892 24.44 -19.79 -3.60
CA ALA A 892 24.21 -18.78 -4.64
C ALA A 892 25.29 -17.69 -4.61
N GLY A 893 25.64 -17.17 -3.42
CA GLY A 893 26.72 -16.20 -3.26
C GLY A 893 28.10 -16.72 -3.72
N TYR A 894 28.39 -18.00 -3.48
CA TYR A 894 29.66 -18.61 -3.90
C TYR A 894 29.73 -18.93 -5.41
N LEU A 895 28.65 -19.42 -6.02
CA LEU A 895 28.63 -19.84 -7.43
C LEU A 895 28.32 -18.70 -8.40
N LEU A 896 27.58 -17.68 -7.98
CA LEU A 896 27.20 -16.53 -8.82
C LEU A 896 28.15 -15.33 -8.66
N GLY A 897 29.14 -15.45 -7.76
CA GLY A 897 30.25 -14.50 -7.66
C GLY A 897 29.91 -13.13 -7.08
N ASP A 898 28.82 -13.02 -6.31
CA ASP A 898 28.49 -11.83 -5.50
C ASP A 898 27.53 -12.17 -4.33
N PRO A 899 28.03 -12.33 -3.08
CA PRO A 899 27.19 -12.37 -1.89
C PRO A 899 26.81 -10.97 -1.37
N ILE A 900 27.29 -9.90 -2.01
CA ILE A 900 27.21 -8.54 -1.46
C ILE A 900 26.20 -7.66 -2.21
N THR A 901 25.53 -8.12 -3.27
CA THR A 901 24.45 -7.32 -3.89
C THR A 901 23.19 -7.14 -3.00
N PRO A 902 22.77 -8.10 -2.14
CA PRO A 902 21.67 -7.85 -1.20
C PRO A 902 22.09 -6.98 0.00
N ILE A 903 23.36 -7.03 0.40
CA ILE A 903 23.89 -6.31 1.58
C ILE A 903 24.33 -4.88 1.19
N ILE A 904 24.89 -4.66 -0.01
CA ILE A 904 25.12 -3.32 -0.56
C ILE A 904 23.79 -2.68 -0.98
N GLY A 905 22.74 -3.44 -1.32
CA GLY A 905 21.39 -2.88 -1.47
C GLY A 905 20.85 -2.27 -0.17
N VAL A 906 21.13 -2.90 0.97
CA VAL A 906 20.72 -2.38 2.30
C VAL A 906 21.68 -1.29 2.79
N ILE A 907 22.99 -1.42 2.58
CA ILE A 907 23.98 -0.41 2.99
C ILE A 907 23.90 0.83 2.10
N SER A 908 23.56 0.71 0.81
CA SER A 908 23.33 1.86 -0.08
C SER A 908 21.96 2.51 0.14
N LEU A 909 20.98 1.81 0.75
CA LEU A 909 19.74 2.40 1.25
C LEU A 909 19.90 3.09 2.62
N VAL A 910 20.89 2.64 3.42
CA VAL A 910 21.20 3.21 4.75
C VAL A 910 22.28 4.30 4.66
N LEU A 911 23.03 4.38 3.56
CA LEU A 911 23.99 5.46 3.28
C LEU A 911 23.48 6.46 2.22
N ASN A 912 22.26 6.30 1.70
CA ASN A 912 21.53 7.34 0.95
C ASN A 912 20.16 7.66 1.58
N ASN A 913 20.03 7.50 2.90
CA ASN A 913 18.99 8.15 3.70
C ASN A 913 19.62 8.81 4.91
#